data_AF-A0AAE0SGI7-F1
#
_entry.id   AF-A0AAE0SGI7-F1
#
_cell.length_a   1.000
_cell.length_b   1.000
_cell.length_c   1.000
_cell.angle_alpha   90.00
_cell.angle_beta   90.00
_cell.angle_gamma   90.00
#
_symmetry.space_group_name_H-M   'P 1'
#
loop_
_entity.id
_entity.type
_entity.pdbx_description
1 polymer ?
#
loop_
_entity_poly.entity_id
_entity_poly.type
_entity_poly.pdbx_seq_one_letter_code
_entity_poly.pdbx_strand_id
1 'polypeptide(L)'
;MDQKIHRLNENLQGTTRNLRSLDRMLDEYRDVGRERRSAVDRLRDEVGRTHERLREERLHSPGQRDYGSDSEYEASPTVHRRRRKRSMVRFADDMNRELHDIHHTVRDLSSNHLRLEDSLDQEVDRRERNDMETKRTIREISDTLKRFPSADPVADRVEKRLQMIQRELEADRALSSRHDELMNLSTELRNALHQHQLHSSQAAVEERMKSTYLQNETQRHRLESDMESLRRKLDMTEGSRSALQQQVDDMRNQMHRMELERNKLQSQLDESRLEEDHREKRRQRSLEDTHKKSLEREIQELRAQLSRGTISELDELRRALEKSERQRTQLSDHIETLSKDMDNREKQSAKLITQLKEISDKYEDAERHKNHLLIQVEDTMQKLRENGRELEKTTNELRSAQLSIVELEKKKEEFKSRAQETVRQWKLKVKQLERELDRQKHGTQQMMQRNEQLIKETEAIRQQNHTFSMQLENMRRELGDALAVRAAQDEQIRLKDVEINELKSYRMDLDKELRDTRTVADRLENELHMAESKAATLMEERNRMEDKFSSLEAAHLLAQDQANQLQQELKELSNLKAELATSLSEADGKIHDMRQNYIELQHREKAAREENKLYQHQLNEERENSHINIENLKRDLNEAKVREAHVVQDLQRRLKKDKAEYEAALQALKMELSEDKSTLKISRRNEEKYRKEAEILQNGMNKLEDENHKLMARLEQAKHEFETQTQLAETDMSRVRNLADELYQAQKEVKRHERHLENVVQDFLSEVDSLMDLAATGSLEKVKTVHSVKGAPNGLATSIVDIKTKMKWLRGQLRDKIKTEQKLRRDLREALTCTEIDRKYLLQELQKREEVLDELVTVKQELSNREIENMNAVEVLQEHLLDLTDELELRKIKEEEKAKLHESEKQQIIDEIEDLRDKEKLRIEERYHKLQKTMKALQDEIRMASVNNHKVHELEKNLQNMKGSTPKKKRVRIVERPTSRSSERSRSQSRSRSASPRRRPVTPPTRLPCGHDDTLPMAMTDEDFERRFVKVNGH
;
A
#
# COMPACT_ATOMS: atom_id res chain seq x y z
N MET A 1 -25.25 24.99 48.36
CA MET A 1 -24.30 23.88 48.67
C MET A 1 -24.53 23.28 50.06
N ASP A 2 -25.20 24.02 50.93
CA ASP A 2 -24.79 24.17 52.33
C ASP A 2 -25.31 23.05 53.21
N GLN A 3 -26.43 22.43 52.82
CA GLN A 3 -26.92 21.20 53.44
C GLN A 3 -25.96 20.01 53.29
N LYS A 4 -25.19 19.92 52.20
CA LYS A 4 -24.12 18.89 52.09
C LYS A 4 -22.95 19.23 53.01
N ILE A 5 -22.58 20.50 53.11
CA ILE A 5 -21.50 20.97 53.99
C ILE A 5 -21.86 20.76 55.47
N HIS A 6 -23.10 21.09 55.88
CA HIS A 6 -23.62 20.80 57.22
C HIS A 6 -23.59 19.30 57.53
N ARG A 7 -24.13 18.44 56.66
CA ARG A 7 -24.07 16.98 56.88
C ARG A 7 -22.63 16.44 56.94
N LEU A 8 -21.71 16.98 56.15
CA LEU A 8 -20.30 16.61 56.23
C LEU A 8 -19.68 17.04 57.57
N ASN A 9 -20.01 18.25 58.05
CA ASN A 9 -19.50 18.79 59.31
C ASN A 9 -20.13 18.09 60.53
N GLU A 10 -21.42 17.73 60.49
CA GLU A 10 -22.06 16.87 61.48
C GLU A 10 -21.40 15.48 61.53
N ASN A 11 -21.14 14.86 60.38
CA ASN A 11 -20.43 13.58 60.31
C ASN A 11 -18.99 13.70 60.83
N LEU A 12 -18.27 14.77 60.51
CA LEU A 12 -16.92 15.03 61.02
C LEU A 12 -16.89 15.33 62.53
N GLN A 13 -17.90 16.02 63.06
CA GLN A 13 -18.08 16.15 64.51
C GLN A 13 -18.47 14.81 65.15
N GLY A 14 -19.25 13.97 64.46
CA GLY A 14 -19.60 12.62 64.87
C GLY A 14 -18.38 11.72 64.99
N THR A 15 -17.54 11.65 63.96
CA THR A 15 -16.27 10.89 64.01
C THR A 15 -15.32 11.47 65.06
N THR A 16 -15.23 12.81 65.20
CA THR A 16 -14.42 13.45 66.26
C THR A 16 -14.92 13.11 67.67
N ARG A 17 -16.25 13.01 67.88
CA ARG A 17 -16.83 12.55 69.16
C ARG A 17 -16.53 11.07 69.40
N ASN A 18 -16.64 10.23 68.38
CA ASN A 18 -16.35 8.80 68.48
C ASN A 18 -14.87 8.54 68.79
N LEU A 19 -13.94 9.23 68.11
CA LEU A 19 -12.50 9.16 68.40
C LEU A 19 -12.21 9.55 69.84
N ARG A 20 -12.75 10.67 70.34
CA ARG A 20 -12.64 11.10 71.76
C ARG A 20 -13.38 10.20 72.77
N SER A 21 -14.15 9.21 72.31
CA SER A 21 -14.71 8.14 73.14
C SER A 21 -13.82 6.90 73.10
N LEU A 22 -13.21 6.62 71.95
CA LEU A 22 -12.28 5.53 71.73
C LEU A 22 -10.95 5.78 72.46
N ASP A 23 -10.43 7.02 72.44
CA ASP A 23 -9.29 7.46 73.26
C ASP A 23 -9.53 7.21 74.76
N ARG A 24 -10.73 7.54 75.26
CA ARG A 24 -11.10 7.31 76.67
C ARG A 24 -11.18 5.82 77.02
N MET A 25 -11.79 5.00 76.16
CA MET A 25 -11.75 3.54 76.36
C MET A 25 -10.31 2.99 76.29
N LEU A 26 -9.44 3.53 75.43
CA LEU A 26 -8.04 3.11 75.37
C LEU A 26 -7.26 3.48 76.63
N ASP A 27 -7.54 4.62 77.26
CA ASP A 27 -6.94 4.97 78.55
C ASP A 27 -7.53 4.14 79.71
N GLU A 28 -8.83 3.85 79.72
CA GLU A 28 -9.43 2.88 80.65
C GLU A 28 -8.81 1.47 80.50
N TYR A 29 -8.60 0.99 79.27
CA TYR A 29 -7.88 -0.26 79.00
C TYR A 29 -6.39 -0.20 79.43
N ARG A 30 -5.74 0.96 79.33
CA ARG A 30 -4.37 1.16 79.83
C ARG A 30 -4.33 1.11 81.36
N ASP A 31 -5.33 1.65 82.04
CA ASP A 31 -5.43 1.61 83.51
C ASP A 31 -5.79 0.21 84.02
N VAL A 32 -6.77 -0.48 83.44
CA VAL A 32 -6.99 -1.92 83.72
C VAL A 32 -5.73 -2.74 83.41
N GLY A 33 -4.98 -2.36 82.37
CA GLY A 33 -3.67 -2.93 82.05
C GLY A 33 -2.56 -2.59 83.07
N ARG A 34 -2.63 -1.46 83.77
CA ARG A 34 -1.72 -1.08 84.88
C ARG A 34 -2.08 -1.82 86.16
N GLU A 35 -3.37 -1.94 86.47
CA GLU A 35 -3.88 -2.70 87.62
C GLU A 35 -3.59 -4.20 87.47
N ARG A 36 -3.85 -4.79 86.30
CA ARG A 36 -3.52 -6.20 86.01
C ARG A 36 -2.02 -6.49 86.14
N ARG A 37 -1.15 -5.59 85.65
CA ARG A 37 0.30 -5.71 85.90
C ARG A 37 0.63 -5.63 87.39
N SER A 38 0.09 -4.62 88.09
CA SER A 38 0.25 -4.48 89.55
C SER A 38 -0.30 -5.67 90.35
N ALA A 39 -1.28 -6.41 89.83
CA ALA A 39 -1.77 -7.66 90.41
C ALA A 39 -0.82 -8.84 90.11
N VAL A 40 -0.33 -8.96 88.87
CA VAL A 40 0.68 -9.96 88.47
C VAL A 40 1.99 -9.76 89.23
N ASP A 41 2.42 -8.53 89.45
CA ASP A 41 3.64 -8.21 90.19
C ASP A 41 3.48 -8.53 91.68
N ARG A 42 2.30 -8.25 92.28
CA ARG A 42 1.97 -8.71 93.64
C ARG A 42 1.92 -10.24 93.76
N LEU A 43 1.37 -10.94 92.76
CA LEU A 43 1.38 -12.40 92.70
C LEU A 43 2.80 -12.96 92.50
N ARG A 44 3.67 -12.29 91.73
CA ARG A 44 5.09 -12.66 91.59
C ARG A 44 5.86 -12.48 92.89
N ASP A 45 5.60 -11.40 93.61
CA ASP A 45 6.11 -11.16 94.96
C ASP A 45 5.65 -12.23 95.96
N GLU A 46 4.39 -12.66 95.88
CA GLU A 46 3.80 -13.65 96.77
C GLU A 46 4.23 -15.09 96.43
N VAL A 47 4.39 -15.40 95.14
CA VAL A 47 5.08 -16.61 94.64
C VAL A 47 6.56 -16.61 95.04
N GLY A 48 7.23 -15.44 95.01
CA GLY A 48 8.59 -15.27 95.52
C GLY A 48 8.68 -15.62 97.00
N ARG A 49 7.86 -14.97 97.85
CA ARG A 49 7.82 -15.21 99.30
C ARG A 49 7.41 -16.65 99.67
N THR A 50 6.53 -17.29 98.90
CA THR A 50 6.17 -18.70 99.12
C THR A 50 7.24 -19.66 98.62
N HIS A 51 7.96 -19.34 97.55
CA HIS A 51 9.14 -20.09 97.13
C HIS A 51 10.29 -19.96 98.13
N GLU A 52 10.52 -18.75 98.69
CA GLU A 52 11.49 -18.48 99.75
C GLU A 52 11.14 -19.30 101.00
N ARG A 53 9.87 -19.27 101.47
CA ARG A 53 9.41 -20.12 102.59
C ARG A 53 9.57 -21.61 102.30
N LEU A 54 9.19 -22.09 101.11
CA LEU A 54 9.40 -23.47 100.70
C LEU A 54 10.89 -23.83 100.55
N ARG A 55 11.80 -22.85 100.51
CA ARG A 55 13.25 -23.06 100.51
C ARG A 55 13.80 -23.09 101.94
N GLU A 56 13.34 -22.19 102.82
CA GLU A 56 13.62 -22.21 104.25
C GLU A 56 13.10 -23.50 104.92
N GLU A 57 11.90 -23.95 104.56
CA GLU A 57 11.26 -25.17 105.05
C GLU A 57 11.98 -26.44 104.54
N ARG A 58 12.44 -26.44 103.28
CA ARG A 58 13.33 -27.50 102.74
C ARG A 58 14.74 -27.49 103.33
N LEU A 59 15.22 -26.35 103.85
CA LEU A 59 16.48 -26.26 104.59
C LEU A 59 16.37 -26.76 106.05
N HIS A 60 15.15 -26.97 106.57
CA HIS A 60 14.90 -27.45 107.93
C HIS A 60 14.37 -28.89 108.02
N SER A 61 14.21 -29.61 106.89
CA SER A 61 13.67 -30.98 106.87
C SER A 61 14.69 -32.01 106.35
N PRO A 62 15.26 -32.89 107.20
CA PRO A 62 16.32 -33.80 106.82
C PRO A 62 15.81 -35.07 106.10
N GLY A 63 15.82 -35.03 104.77
CA GLY A 63 16.08 -36.16 103.87
C GLY A 63 15.12 -37.37 103.88
N GLN A 64 14.35 -37.54 102.79
CA GLN A 64 13.83 -38.86 102.42
C GLN A 64 13.70 -39.06 100.91
N ARG A 65 14.38 -40.13 100.45
CA ARG A 65 14.24 -40.98 99.25
C ARG A 65 13.46 -40.46 98.04
N ASP A 66 14.14 -40.52 96.90
CA ASP A 66 13.56 -40.49 95.55
C ASP A 66 13.12 -41.91 95.12
N TYR A 67 11.97 -41.98 94.43
CA TYR A 67 11.40 -43.10 93.67
C TYR A 67 10.45 -42.40 92.66
N GLY A 68 10.47 -42.66 91.36
CA GLY A 68 10.77 -43.94 90.71
C GLY A 68 9.44 -44.66 90.45
N SER A 69 8.90 -44.51 89.25
CA SER A 69 7.64 -45.12 88.83
C SER A 69 7.62 -45.31 87.31
N ASP A 70 7.34 -46.54 86.88
CA ASP A 70 7.06 -46.92 85.50
C ASP A 70 6.05 -48.10 85.51
N SER A 71 5.33 -48.28 84.40
CA SER A 71 4.38 -49.36 84.07
C SER A 71 3.22 -49.70 85.03
N GLU A 72 2.02 -49.58 84.45
CA GLU A 72 0.82 -50.44 84.52
C GLU A 72 1.04 -51.87 85.10
N TYR A 73 0.12 -52.47 85.87
CA TYR A 73 -1.11 -53.11 85.32
C TYR A 73 -2.26 -53.35 86.35
N GLU A 74 -3.31 -54.06 85.93
CA GLU A 74 -4.64 -54.19 86.57
C GLU A 74 -4.74 -54.98 87.90
N ALA A 75 -5.64 -54.54 88.81
CA ALA A 75 -6.63 -55.39 89.50
C ALA A 75 -7.69 -54.59 90.30
N SER A 76 -8.92 -55.10 90.34
CA SER A 76 -10.02 -54.73 91.27
C SER A 76 -10.57 -56.03 91.89
N PRO A 77 -11.29 -56.06 93.05
CA PRO A 77 -12.29 -55.05 93.45
C PRO A 77 -12.55 -54.78 94.97
N THR A 78 -13.04 -53.56 95.27
CA THR A 78 -14.08 -53.24 96.30
C THR A 78 -13.84 -53.39 97.83
N VAL A 79 -14.81 -52.83 98.60
CA VAL A 79 -15.17 -53.10 100.02
C VAL A 79 -14.54 -52.24 101.15
N HIS A 80 -15.22 -51.10 101.40
CA HIS A 80 -15.72 -50.62 102.72
C HIS A 80 -14.91 -49.68 103.67
N ARG A 81 -15.50 -48.47 103.81
CA ARG A 81 -16.05 -47.86 105.06
C ARG A 81 -15.18 -46.97 105.99
N ARG A 82 -15.80 -45.80 106.24
CA ARG A 82 -15.72 -44.87 107.40
C ARG A 82 -14.57 -43.85 107.40
N ARG A 83 -14.75 -42.54 107.15
CA ARG A 83 -15.78 -41.51 107.50
C ARG A 83 -15.52 -40.78 108.84
N ARG A 84 -14.77 -39.68 108.78
CA ARG A 84 -15.05 -38.43 109.55
C ARG A 84 -14.99 -37.22 108.60
N LYS A 85 -15.46 -36.05 109.04
CA LYS A 85 -15.88 -34.92 108.17
C LYS A 85 -15.23 -33.59 108.57
N ARG A 86 -15.30 -32.63 107.62
CA ARG A 86 -14.92 -31.19 107.68
C ARG A 86 -13.43 -30.93 107.41
N SER A 87 -13.07 -29.82 106.76
CA SER A 87 -13.89 -28.71 106.25
C SER A 87 -14.33 -28.87 104.79
N MET A 88 -15.24 -28.01 104.33
CA MET A 88 -15.56 -27.82 102.91
C MET A 88 -15.07 -26.43 102.51
N VAL A 89 -14.15 -26.36 101.57
CA VAL A 89 -13.87 -25.14 100.78
C VAL A 89 -14.14 -25.52 99.34
N ARG A 90 -15.18 -24.93 98.75
CA ARG A 90 -15.37 -24.99 97.30
C ARG A 90 -14.41 -23.97 96.69
N PHE A 91 -13.37 -24.45 96.03
CA PHE A 91 -12.74 -23.64 94.98
C PHE A 91 -13.73 -23.58 93.81
N ALA A 92 -13.80 -22.42 93.14
CA ALA A 92 -14.95 -22.07 92.32
C ALA A 92 -15.13 -23.01 91.13
N ASP A 93 -16.37 -23.48 90.92
CA ASP A 93 -16.77 -24.21 89.71
C ASP A 93 -16.52 -23.36 88.44
N ASP A 94 -16.47 -22.03 88.59
CA ASP A 94 -16.11 -21.05 87.55
C ASP A 94 -14.72 -21.29 86.95
N MET A 95 -13.71 -21.70 87.74
CA MET A 95 -12.37 -22.01 87.20
C MET A 95 -12.38 -23.21 86.25
N ASN A 96 -13.21 -24.23 86.54
CA ASN A 96 -13.39 -25.36 85.63
C ASN A 96 -14.23 -24.97 84.41
N ARG A 97 -15.16 -24.02 84.56
CA ARG A 97 -15.95 -23.51 83.44
C ARG A 97 -15.10 -22.67 82.49
N GLU A 98 -14.33 -21.72 83.02
CA GLU A 98 -13.34 -20.95 82.24
C GLU A 98 -12.29 -21.88 81.61
N LEU A 99 -11.80 -22.90 82.33
CA LEU A 99 -10.88 -23.89 81.74
C LEU A 99 -11.55 -24.70 80.62
N HIS A 100 -12.82 -25.10 80.78
CA HIS A 100 -13.57 -25.76 79.72
C HIS A 100 -13.85 -24.84 78.53
N ASP A 101 -14.20 -23.57 78.74
CA ASP A 101 -14.43 -22.58 77.69
C ASP A 101 -13.11 -22.20 76.98
N ILE A 102 -11.98 -22.18 77.70
CA ILE A 102 -10.63 -22.06 77.13
C ILE A 102 -10.27 -23.32 76.33
N HIS A 103 -10.55 -24.52 76.83
CA HIS A 103 -10.31 -25.76 76.09
C HIS A 103 -11.23 -25.90 74.88
N HIS A 104 -12.46 -25.39 74.95
CA HIS A 104 -13.40 -25.34 73.82
C HIS A 104 -12.90 -24.33 72.80
N THR A 105 -12.58 -23.08 73.20
CA THR A 105 -12.05 -22.07 72.27
C THR A 105 -10.68 -22.44 71.69
N VAL A 106 -9.80 -23.13 72.41
CA VAL A 106 -8.56 -23.68 71.85
C VAL A 106 -8.86 -24.81 70.85
N ARG A 107 -9.77 -25.73 71.17
CA ARG A 107 -10.20 -26.81 70.25
C ARG A 107 -10.89 -26.27 69.01
N ASP A 108 -11.71 -25.24 69.17
CA ASP A 108 -12.41 -24.54 68.09
C ASP A 108 -11.44 -23.67 67.29
N LEU A 109 -10.42 -23.06 67.92
CA LEU A 109 -9.33 -22.38 67.20
C LEU A 109 -8.48 -23.38 66.40
N SER A 110 -8.17 -24.57 66.94
CA SER A 110 -7.53 -25.64 66.15
C SER A 110 -8.44 -26.16 65.04
N SER A 111 -9.75 -26.32 65.29
CA SER A 111 -10.71 -26.74 64.26
C SER A 111 -10.98 -25.65 63.21
N ASN A 112 -10.86 -24.38 63.58
CA ASN A 112 -10.97 -23.25 62.67
C ASN A 112 -9.65 -23.00 61.93
N HIS A 113 -8.49 -23.31 62.52
CA HIS A 113 -7.22 -23.40 61.80
C HIS A 113 -7.31 -24.47 60.74
N LEU A 114 -7.69 -25.71 61.11
CA LEU A 114 -7.85 -26.82 60.16
C LEU A 114 -8.87 -26.50 59.05
N ARG A 115 -9.97 -25.79 59.38
CA ARG A 115 -10.94 -25.32 58.38
C ARG A 115 -10.46 -24.14 57.53
N LEU A 116 -9.59 -23.29 58.05
CA LEU A 116 -8.94 -22.21 57.29
C LEU A 116 -7.85 -22.79 56.40
N GLU A 117 -7.18 -23.86 56.82
CA GLU A 117 -6.23 -24.68 56.08
C GLU A 117 -6.97 -25.41 54.95
N ASP A 118 -8.02 -26.20 55.23
CA ASP A 118 -8.95 -26.78 54.25
C ASP A 118 -9.51 -25.74 53.26
N SER A 119 -9.81 -24.53 53.73
CA SER A 119 -10.38 -23.45 52.91
C SER A 119 -9.34 -22.65 52.13
N LEU A 120 -8.09 -22.59 52.60
CA LEU A 120 -6.96 -22.01 51.87
C LEU A 120 -6.48 -22.98 50.81
N ASP A 121 -6.39 -24.27 51.13
CA ASP A 121 -6.09 -25.33 50.18
C ASP A 121 -7.18 -25.41 49.11
N GLN A 122 -8.48 -25.38 49.48
CA GLN A 122 -9.56 -25.29 48.48
C GLN A 122 -9.54 -23.99 47.65
N GLU A 123 -9.04 -22.88 48.19
CA GLU A 123 -8.87 -21.61 47.45
C GLU A 123 -7.61 -21.64 46.57
N VAL A 124 -6.53 -22.32 46.97
CA VAL A 124 -5.36 -22.62 46.13
C VAL A 124 -5.77 -23.55 45.00
N ASP A 125 -6.46 -24.65 45.30
CA ASP A 125 -6.99 -25.62 44.32
C ASP A 125 -7.99 -24.95 43.35
N ARG A 126 -8.79 -23.99 43.84
CA ARG A 126 -9.67 -23.15 43.01
C ARG A 126 -8.89 -22.13 42.18
N ARG A 127 -7.85 -21.52 42.72
CA ARG A 127 -6.93 -20.63 41.98
C ARG A 127 -6.19 -21.39 40.92
N GLU A 128 -5.62 -22.56 41.20
CA GLU A 128 -4.96 -23.42 40.22
C GLU A 128 -5.92 -23.89 39.14
N ARG A 129 -7.19 -24.19 39.48
CA ARG A 129 -8.23 -24.45 38.48
C ARG A 129 -8.53 -23.21 37.62
N ASN A 130 -8.67 -22.03 38.21
CA ASN A 130 -8.85 -20.76 37.47
C ASN A 130 -7.59 -20.36 36.67
N ASP A 131 -6.40 -20.70 37.14
CA ASP A 131 -5.10 -20.47 36.48
C ASP A 131 -4.93 -21.46 35.32
N MET A 132 -5.35 -22.70 35.48
CA MET A 132 -5.43 -23.69 34.42
C MET A 132 -6.50 -23.32 33.39
N GLU A 133 -7.63 -22.74 33.81
CA GLU A 133 -8.68 -22.27 32.93
C GLU A 133 -8.27 -20.99 32.19
N THR A 134 -7.64 -20.01 32.85
CA THR A 134 -7.06 -18.84 32.16
C THR A 134 -5.88 -19.23 31.27
N LYS A 135 -5.02 -20.18 31.66
CA LYS A 135 -3.97 -20.74 30.79
C LYS A 135 -4.58 -21.58 29.65
N ARG A 136 -5.77 -22.19 29.81
CA ARG A 136 -6.51 -22.85 28.73
C ARG A 136 -7.10 -21.82 27.78
N THR A 137 -7.86 -20.84 28.28
CA THR A 137 -8.41 -19.77 27.43
C THR A 137 -7.32 -18.92 26.79
N ILE A 138 -6.17 -18.69 27.43
CA ILE A 138 -5.01 -18.02 26.79
C ILE A 138 -4.38 -18.93 25.72
N ARG A 139 -4.33 -20.25 25.91
CA ARG A 139 -3.91 -21.18 24.84
C ARG A 139 -4.95 -21.25 23.72
N GLU A 140 -6.23 -21.28 24.01
CA GLU A 140 -7.33 -21.29 23.04
C GLU A 140 -7.43 -19.95 22.29
N ILE A 141 -7.16 -18.81 22.94
CA ILE A 141 -6.97 -17.50 22.30
C ILE A 141 -5.68 -17.51 21.47
N SER A 142 -4.58 -18.08 21.95
CA SER A 142 -3.34 -18.21 21.16
C SER A 142 -3.49 -19.14 19.96
N ASP A 143 -4.29 -20.20 20.09
CA ASP A 143 -4.47 -21.22 19.05
C ASP A 143 -5.62 -20.85 18.10
N THR A 144 -6.59 -20.03 18.52
CA THR A 144 -7.46 -19.30 17.59
C THR A 144 -6.70 -18.20 16.87
N LEU A 145 -5.83 -17.45 17.55
CA LEU A 145 -4.95 -16.45 16.93
C LEU A 145 -3.94 -17.09 15.95
N LYS A 146 -3.45 -18.31 16.20
CA LYS A 146 -2.65 -19.09 15.22
C LYS A 146 -3.50 -19.72 14.11
N ARG A 147 -4.79 -19.99 14.37
CA ARG A 147 -5.77 -20.35 13.32
C ARG A 147 -6.26 -19.14 12.53
N PHE A 148 -5.88 -17.93 12.93
CA PHE A 148 -5.94 -16.70 12.14
C PHE A 148 -4.55 -16.39 11.56
N PRO A 149 -4.17 -16.94 10.39
CA PRO A 149 -3.31 -16.17 9.51
C PRO A 149 -3.99 -14.82 9.20
N SER A 150 -3.26 -13.86 8.66
CA SER A 150 -3.78 -12.54 8.30
C SER A 150 -4.83 -12.63 7.19
N ALA A 151 -6.09 -12.87 7.56
CA ALA A 151 -7.18 -13.19 6.67
C ALA A 151 -8.30 -12.16 6.79
N ASP A 152 -8.49 -11.39 5.72
CA ASP A 152 -9.69 -10.58 5.49
C ASP A 152 -10.96 -11.47 5.56
N PRO A 153 -12.08 -11.03 6.19
CA PRO A 153 -13.36 -11.77 6.14
C PRO A 153 -13.95 -11.96 4.73
N VAL A 154 -13.39 -11.33 3.69
CA VAL A 154 -13.58 -11.68 2.28
C VAL A 154 -12.78 -12.95 1.94
N ALA A 155 -11.49 -13.01 2.31
CA ALA A 155 -10.63 -14.17 2.08
C ALA A 155 -11.17 -15.42 2.80
N ASP A 156 -11.62 -15.32 4.06
CA ASP A 156 -12.23 -16.44 4.78
C ASP A 156 -13.54 -16.95 4.13
N ARG A 157 -14.28 -16.06 3.45
CA ARG A 157 -15.49 -16.41 2.69
C ARG A 157 -15.16 -17.04 1.33
N VAL A 158 -14.13 -16.53 0.67
CA VAL A 158 -13.57 -17.10 -0.56
C VAL A 158 -12.94 -18.47 -0.28
N GLU A 159 -12.23 -18.63 0.84
CA GLU A 159 -11.68 -19.92 1.27
C GLU A 159 -12.80 -20.89 1.64
N LYS A 160 -13.83 -20.47 2.38
CA LYS A 160 -15.01 -21.33 2.60
C LYS A 160 -15.70 -21.70 1.28
N ARG A 161 -15.73 -20.83 0.27
CA ARG A 161 -16.25 -21.16 -1.06
C ARG A 161 -15.30 -22.08 -1.85
N LEU A 162 -13.98 -21.89 -1.77
CA LEU A 162 -12.96 -22.72 -2.39
C LEU A 162 -12.86 -24.10 -1.73
N GLN A 163 -13.01 -24.20 -0.41
CA GLN A 163 -13.13 -25.47 0.30
C GLN A 163 -14.47 -26.17 0.04
N MET A 164 -15.57 -25.43 -0.22
CA MET A 164 -16.78 -26.06 -0.76
C MET A 164 -16.54 -26.55 -2.19
N ILE A 165 -15.90 -25.76 -3.06
CA ILE A 165 -15.55 -26.18 -4.43
C ILE A 165 -14.54 -27.34 -4.42
N GLN A 166 -13.59 -27.40 -3.47
CA GLN A 166 -12.69 -28.52 -3.28
C GLN A 166 -13.45 -29.75 -2.76
N ARG A 167 -14.41 -29.61 -1.84
CA ARG A 167 -15.25 -30.74 -1.39
C ARG A 167 -16.27 -31.19 -2.44
N GLU A 168 -16.75 -30.28 -3.29
CA GLU A 168 -17.55 -30.56 -4.49
C GLU A 168 -16.67 -31.33 -5.50
N LEU A 169 -15.46 -30.85 -5.81
CA LEU A 169 -14.49 -31.54 -6.68
C LEU A 169 -13.92 -32.84 -6.09
N GLU A 170 -13.80 -32.98 -4.77
CA GLU A 170 -13.42 -34.21 -4.07
C GLU A 170 -14.57 -35.21 -4.04
N ALA A 171 -15.81 -34.74 -3.93
CA ALA A 171 -17.00 -35.59 -4.10
C ALA A 171 -17.12 -36.07 -5.55
N ASP A 172 -16.95 -35.18 -6.54
CA ASP A 172 -16.94 -35.53 -7.96
C ASP A 172 -15.75 -36.44 -8.31
N ARG A 173 -14.56 -36.20 -7.74
CA ARG A 173 -13.41 -37.12 -7.86
C ARG A 173 -13.62 -38.44 -7.14
N ALA A 174 -14.35 -38.49 -6.02
CA ALA A 174 -14.71 -39.74 -5.35
C ALA A 174 -15.80 -40.51 -6.10
N LEU A 175 -16.71 -39.81 -6.78
CA LEU A 175 -17.69 -40.41 -7.71
C LEU A 175 -17.00 -40.92 -8.99
N SER A 176 -16.03 -40.19 -9.53
CA SER A 176 -15.19 -40.64 -10.65
C SER A 176 -14.29 -41.81 -10.24
N SER A 177 -13.58 -41.75 -9.11
CA SER A 177 -12.76 -42.85 -8.60
C SER A 177 -13.61 -44.10 -8.36
N ARG A 178 -14.86 -43.96 -7.90
CA ARG A 178 -15.80 -45.09 -7.85
C ARG A 178 -16.20 -45.60 -9.24
N HIS A 179 -16.29 -44.74 -10.26
CA HIS A 179 -16.54 -45.15 -11.64
C HIS A 179 -15.34 -45.94 -12.20
N ASP A 180 -14.12 -45.42 -11.99
CA ASP A 180 -12.87 -46.00 -12.47
C ASP A 180 -12.47 -47.28 -11.71
N GLU A 181 -12.74 -47.39 -10.41
CA GLU A 181 -12.59 -48.62 -9.62
C GLU A 181 -13.63 -49.68 -10.01
N LEU A 182 -14.86 -49.29 -10.33
CA LEU A 182 -15.89 -50.23 -10.83
C LEU A 182 -15.56 -50.78 -12.23
N MET A 183 -14.87 -50.00 -13.07
CA MET A 183 -14.44 -50.41 -14.41
C MET A 183 -13.22 -51.36 -14.39
N ASN A 184 -12.43 -51.40 -13.31
CA ASN A 184 -11.17 -52.15 -13.24
C ASN A 184 -11.19 -53.42 -12.37
N LEU A 185 -12.31 -53.76 -11.72
CA LEU A 185 -12.41 -54.99 -10.89
C LEU A 185 -12.98 -56.19 -11.66
N SER A 186 -12.13 -57.22 -11.83
CA SER A 186 -12.50 -58.53 -12.39
C SER A 186 -13.77 -59.12 -11.77
N THR A 187 -14.56 -59.83 -12.58
CA THR A 187 -15.87 -60.38 -12.23
C THR A 187 -15.86 -61.39 -11.09
N GLU A 188 -14.72 -62.03 -10.82
CA GLU A 188 -14.62 -63.12 -9.84
C GLU A 188 -14.54 -62.62 -8.38
N LEU A 189 -13.95 -61.43 -8.14
CA LEU A 189 -13.86 -60.86 -6.79
C LEU A 189 -15.22 -60.37 -6.26
N ARG A 190 -16.13 -60.01 -7.17
CA ARG A 190 -17.46 -59.46 -6.85
C ARG A 190 -18.39 -60.46 -6.15
N ASN A 191 -18.22 -61.76 -6.39
CA ASN A 191 -19.09 -62.80 -5.83
C ASN A 191 -18.68 -63.24 -4.42
N ALA A 192 -17.40 -63.11 -4.04
CA ALA A 192 -16.89 -63.60 -2.77
C ALA A 192 -17.25 -62.68 -1.57
N LEU A 193 -17.20 -61.36 -1.75
CA LEU A 193 -17.44 -60.41 -0.66
C LEU A 193 -18.93 -60.21 -0.31
N HIS A 194 -19.85 -60.54 -1.23
CA HIS A 194 -21.28 -60.27 -1.04
C HIS A 194 -21.96 -61.15 0.03
N GLN A 195 -21.33 -62.26 0.43
CA GLN A 195 -21.94 -63.23 1.35
C GLN A 195 -21.61 -63.01 2.85
N HIS A 196 -20.62 -62.17 3.20
CA HIS A 196 -20.07 -62.13 4.56
C HIS A 196 -20.30 -60.81 5.34
N GLN A 197 -21.05 -59.84 4.78
CA GLN A 197 -21.33 -58.55 5.44
C GLN A 197 -22.83 -58.23 5.62
N LEU A 198 -23.71 -59.21 5.41
CA LEU A 198 -25.13 -59.07 5.73
C LEU A 198 -25.42 -59.45 7.20
N HIS A 199 -26.45 -58.80 7.77
CA HIS A 199 -27.24 -59.17 8.96
C HIS A 199 -26.95 -58.59 10.36
N SER A 200 -25.85 -57.87 10.66
CA SER A 200 -25.58 -57.45 12.06
C SER A 200 -25.70 -55.94 12.40
N SER A 201 -25.60 -55.02 11.43
CA SER A 201 -25.63 -53.56 11.70
C SER A 201 -26.63 -52.75 10.87
N GLN A 202 -27.35 -53.38 9.93
CA GLN A 202 -28.07 -52.67 8.87
C GLN A 202 -29.23 -51.80 9.38
N ALA A 203 -30.05 -52.27 10.32
CA ALA A 203 -31.32 -51.60 10.68
C ALA A 203 -31.18 -50.15 11.16
N ALA A 204 -30.25 -49.87 12.08
CA ALA A 204 -30.05 -48.53 12.64
C ALA A 204 -29.31 -47.57 11.67
N VAL A 205 -28.54 -48.11 10.73
CA VAL A 205 -27.89 -47.33 9.67
C VAL A 205 -28.89 -47.03 8.55
N GLU A 206 -29.76 -47.97 8.19
CA GLU A 206 -30.81 -47.81 7.19
C GLU A 206 -31.78 -46.68 7.51
N GLU A 207 -32.21 -46.49 8.76
CA GLU A 207 -33.16 -45.43 9.10
C GLU A 207 -32.52 -44.03 8.95
N ARG A 208 -31.25 -43.88 9.38
CA ARG A 208 -30.47 -42.66 9.12
C ARG A 208 -30.22 -42.46 7.63
N MET A 209 -29.85 -43.51 6.89
CA MET A 209 -29.68 -43.44 5.44
C MET A 209 -30.98 -43.06 4.72
N LYS A 210 -32.14 -43.57 5.14
CA LYS A 210 -33.45 -43.20 4.58
C LYS A 210 -33.78 -41.73 4.85
N SER A 211 -33.49 -41.22 6.05
CA SER A 211 -33.63 -39.79 6.37
C SER A 211 -32.72 -38.90 5.51
N THR A 212 -31.43 -39.24 5.38
CA THR A 212 -30.51 -38.48 4.53
C THR A 212 -30.81 -38.64 3.05
N TYR A 213 -31.30 -39.81 2.62
CA TYR A 213 -31.73 -40.04 1.24
C TYR A 213 -32.94 -39.17 0.89
N LEU A 214 -33.95 -39.07 1.77
CA LEU A 214 -35.11 -38.20 1.55
C LEU A 214 -34.72 -36.70 1.54
N GLN A 215 -33.74 -36.30 2.35
CA GLN A 215 -33.18 -34.95 2.31
C GLN A 215 -32.39 -34.69 1.02
N ASN A 216 -31.55 -35.64 0.60
CA ASN A 216 -30.79 -35.55 -0.65
C ASN A 216 -31.71 -35.62 -1.89
N GLU A 217 -32.82 -36.35 -1.82
CA GLU A 217 -33.80 -36.46 -2.90
C GLU A 217 -34.67 -35.21 -3.02
N THR A 218 -35.06 -34.60 -1.89
CA THR A 218 -35.72 -33.28 -1.91
C THR A 218 -34.76 -32.14 -2.28
N GLN A 219 -33.45 -32.28 -2.06
CA GLN A 219 -32.44 -31.40 -2.64
C GLN A 219 -32.24 -31.68 -4.14
N ARG A 220 -32.17 -32.95 -4.56
CA ARG A 220 -32.10 -33.37 -5.96
C ARG A 220 -33.26 -32.79 -6.76
N HIS A 221 -34.50 -32.90 -6.29
CA HIS A 221 -35.66 -32.34 -6.98
C HIS A 221 -35.66 -30.79 -7.05
N ARG A 222 -35.03 -30.09 -6.09
CA ARG A 222 -34.79 -28.64 -6.21
C ARG A 222 -33.76 -28.34 -7.29
N LEU A 223 -32.61 -29.03 -7.25
CA LEU A 223 -31.55 -28.88 -8.25
C LEU A 223 -32.03 -29.28 -9.66
N GLU A 224 -32.88 -30.30 -9.79
CA GLU A 224 -33.54 -30.66 -11.05
C GLU A 224 -34.49 -29.55 -11.51
N SER A 225 -35.30 -28.96 -10.62
CA SER A 225 -36.18 -27.84 -10.94
C SER A 225 -35.41 -26.56 -11.32
N ASP A 226 -34.31 -26.27 -10.63
CA ASP A 226 -33.41 -25.15 -10.94
C ASP A 226 -32.66 -25.39 -12.26
N MET A 227 -32.22 -26.63 -12.53
CA MET A 227 -31.62 -27.02 -13.81
C MET A 227 -32.63 -26.98 -14.96
N GLU A 228 -33.91 -27.34 -14.75
CA GLU A 228 -34.97 -27.11 -15.73
C GLU A 228 -35.27 -25.62 -15.92
N SER A 229 -35.24 -24.82 -14.85
CA SER A 229 -35.38 -23.35 -14.91
C SER A 229 -34.24 -22.71 -15.70
N LEU A 230 -33.00 -23.18 -15.51
CA LEU A 230 -31.83 -22.76 -16.27
C LEU A 230 -31.86 -23.26 -17.71
N ARG A 231 -32.30 -24.50 -17.98
CA ARG A 231 -32.51 -25.01 -19.34
C ARG A 231 -33.56 -24.19 -20.10
N ARG A 232 -34.74 -23.95 -19.51
CA ARG A 232 -35.78 -23.09 -20.12
C ARG A 232 -35.26 -21.67 -20.40
N LYS A 233 -34.43 -21.11 -19.52
CA LYS A 233 -33.77 -19.80 -19.76
C LYS A 233 -32.75 -19.89 -20.89
N LEU A 234 -31.95 -20.95 -20.95
CA LEU A 234 -31.01 -21.20 -22.04
C LEU A 234 -31.76 -21.33 -23.37
N ASP A 235 -32.79 -22.19 -23.45
CA ASP A 235 -33.68 -22.37 -24.61
C ASP A 235 -34.27 -21.02 -25.09
N MET A 236 -34.71 -20.16 -24.16
CA MET A 236 -35.20 -18.81 -24.47
C MET A 236 -34.09 -17.90 -25.03
N THR A 237 -32.88 -17.95 -24.48
CA THR A 237 -31.74 -17.17 -25.01
C THR A 237 -31.21 -17.71 -26.33
N GLU A 238 -31.25 -19.02 -26.55
CA GLU A 238 -30.86 -19.67 -27.80
C GLU A 238 -31.90 -19.44 -28.90
N GLY A 239 -33.20 -19.49 -28.57
CA GLY A 239 -34.27 -19.05 -29.46
C GLY A 239 -34.13 -17.57 -29.84
N SER A 240 -33.79 -16.71 -28.88
CA SER A 240 -33.52 -15.28 -29.14
C SER A 240 -32.27 -15.07 -30.02
N ARG A 241 -31.19 -15.84 -29.77
CA ARG A 241 -29.97 -15.85 -30.59
C ARG A 241 -30.24 -16.37 -32.01
N SER A 242 -31.09 -17.39 -32.14
CA SER A 242 -31.52 -17.96 -33.42
C SER A 242 -32.36 -16.97 -34.22
N ALA A 243 -33.30 -16.26 -33.58
CA ALA A 243 -34.07 -15.20 -34.22
C ALA A 243 -33.18 -14.04 -34.71
N LEU A 244 -32.18 -13.61 -33.91
CA LEU A 244 -31.20 -12.61 -34.33
C LEU A 244 -30.29 -13.11 -35.46
N GLN A 245 -29.88 -14.38 -35.43
CA GLN A 245 -29.09 -14.99 -36.51
C GLN A 245 -29.89 -15.03 -37.81
N GLN A 246 -31.15 -15.48 -37.76
CA GLN A 246 -32.08 -15.47 -38.89
C GLN A 246 -32.26 -14.04 -39.44
N GLN A 247 -32.42 -13.04 -38.58
CA GLN A 247 -32.51 -11.63 -39.00
C GLN A 247 -31.24 -11.14 -39.71
N VAL A 248 -30.05 -11.51 -39.22
CA VAL A 248 -28.76 -11.18 -39.86
C VAL A 248 -28.62 -11.87 -41.22
N ASP A 249 -29.02 -13.14 -41.33
CA ASP A 249 -28.95 -13.88 -42.59
C ASP A 249 -30.02 -13.42 -43.59
N ASP A 250 -31.21 -13.01 -43.14
CA ASP A 250 -32.19 -12.35 -43.99
C ASP A 250 -31.70 -10.98 -44.50
N MET A 251 -31.00 -10.20 -43.66
CA MET A 251 -30.34 -8.96 -44.10
C MET A 251 -29.23 -9.23 -45.12
N ARG A 252 -28.40 -10.27 -44.93
CA ARG A 252 -27.41 -10.73 -45.92
C ARG A 252 -28.08 -11.13 -47.25
N ASN A 253 -29.18 -11.88 -47.18
CA ASN A 253 -29.98 -12.29 -48.33
C ASN A 253 -30.71 -11.12 -49.01
N GLN A 254 -30.98 -10.01 -48.31
CA GLN A 254 -31.49 -8.78 -48.91
C GLN A 254 -30.36 -7.99 -49.62
N MET A 255 -29.20 -7.83 -48.98
CA MET A 255 -28.02 -7.21 -49.59
C MET A 255 -27.62 -7.92 -50.88
N HIS A 256 -27.52 -9.25 -50.86
CA HIS A 256 -27.16 -10.02 -52.05
C HIS A 256 -28.20 -9.91 -53.19
N ARG A 257 -29.49 -9.80 -52.86
CA ARG A 257 -30.54 -9.52 -53.86
C ARG A 257 -30.40 -8.13 -54.47
N MET A 258 -30.11 -7.10 -53.67
CA MET A 258 -29.85 -5.75 -54.19
C MET A 258 -28.57 -5.68 -55.05
N GLU A 259 -27.53 -6.46 -54.71
CA GLU A 259 -26.32 -6.58 -55.55
C GLU A 259 -26.63 -7.22 -56.91
N LEU A 260 -27.42 -8.31 -56.93
CA LEU A 260 -27.88 -8.96 -58.15
C LEU A 260 -28.75 -8.03 -59.01
N GLU A 261 -29.68 -7.28 -58.40
CA GLU A 261 -30.51 -6.30 -59.10
C GLU A 261 -29.68 -5.13 -59.65
N ARG A 262 -28.73 -4.59 -58.87
CA ARG A 262 -27.79 -3.56 -59.33
C ARG A 262 -26.95 -4.04 -60.51
N ASN A 263 -26.43 -5.27 -60.45
CA ASN A 263 -25.62 -5.83 -61.53
C ASN A 263 -26.46 -6.12 -62.79
N LYS A 264 -27.73 -6.52 -62.63
CA LYS A 264 -28.70 -6.67 -63.73
C LYS A 264 -29.03 -5.33 -64.39
N LEU A 265 -29.27 -4.28 -63.60
CA LEU A 265 -29.49 -2.91 -64.10
C LEU A 265 -28.26 -2.37 -64.83
N GLN A 266 -27.05 -2.63 -64.31
CA GLN A 266 -25.79 -2.27 -65.00
C GLN A 266 -25.70 -2.95 -66.37
N SER A 267 -25.97 -4.26 -66.44
CA SER A 267 -25.93 -5.01 -67.71
C SER A 267 -26.95 -4.48 -68.73
N GLN A 268 -28.15 -4.10 -68.29
CA GLN A 268 -29.17 -3.48 -69.16
C GLN A 268 -28.76 -2.09 -69.67
N LEU A 269 -27.98 -1.34 -68.89
CA LEU A 269 -27.48 -0.02 -69.24
C LEU A 269 -26.36 -0.10 -70.29
N ASP A 270 -25.48 -1.09 -70.18
CA ASP A 270 -24.45 -1.35 -71.19
C ASP A 270 -24.99 -2.04 -72.46
N GLU A 271 -26.03 -2.88 -72.35
CA GLU A 271 -26.78 -3.42 -73.50
C GLU A 271 -27.49 -2.30 -74.28
N SER A 272 -28.13 -1.35 -73.58
CA SER A 272 -28.75 -0.17 -74.20
C SER A 272 -27.74 0.70 -74.98
N ARG A 273 -26.52 0.85 -74.46
CA ARG A 273 -25.42 1.56 -75.15
C ARG A 273 -24.98 0.86 -76.43
N LEU A 274 -24.90 -0.48 -76.42
CA LEU A 274 -24.55 -1.26 -77.61
C LEU A 274 -25.64 -1.17 -78.70
N GLU A 275 -26.92 -1.12 -78.32
CA GLU A 275 -27.99 -0.84 -79.29
C GLU A 275 -27.89 0.57 -79.88
N GLU A 276 -27.58 1.59 -79.07
CA GLU A 276 -27.45 2.98 -79.51
C GLU A 276 -26.29 3.13 -80.53
N ASP A 277 -25.14 2.54 -80.22
CA ASP A 277 -23.95 2.50 -81.09
C ASP A 277 -24.21 1.72 -82.41
N HIS A 278 -25.08 0.71 -82.38
CA HIS A 278 -25.56 0.00 -83.58
C HIS A 278 -26.62 0.78 -84.38
N ARG A 279 -27.43 1.64 -83.74
CA ARG A 279 -28.35 2.56 -84.43
C ARG A 279 -27.56 3.66 -85.14
N GLU A 280 -26.53 4.20 -84.50
CA GLU A 280 -25.63 5.22 -85.06
C GLU A 280 -24.96 4.75 -86.36
N LYS A 281 -24.34 3.57 -86.33
CA LYS A 281 -23.66 2.94 -87.48
C LYS A 281 -24.60 2.55 -88.63
N ARG A 282 -25.93 2.54 -88.42
CA ARG A 282 -26.94 2.36 -89.49
C ARG A 282 -27.36 3.68 -90.14
N ARG A 283 -27.34 4.82 -89.43
CA ARG A 283 -27.68 6.14 -89.99
C ARG A 283 -26.65 6.60 -91.04
N GLN A 284 -25.39 6.22 -90.85
CA GLN A 284 -24.24 6.71 -91.61
C GLN A 284 -24.17 6.31 -93.10
N ARG A 285 -25.12 5.51 -93.63
CA ARG A 285 -25.12 5.01 -95.02
C ARG A 285 -26.30 5.45 -95.89
N SER A 286 -27.11 6.42 -95.44
CA SER A 286 -28.38 6.79 -96.11
C SER A 286 -28.47 8.28 -96.50
N LEU A 287 -27.36 9.02 -96.50
CA LEU A 287 -27.36 10.48 -96.46
C LEU A 287 -26.97 11.20 -97.77
N GLU A 288 -26.53 10.49 -98.81
CA GLU A 288 -25.98 11.14 -100.01
C GLU A 288 -27.08 11.59 -101.01
N ASP A 289 -28.10 10.77 -101.29
CA ASP A 289 -29.18 11.12 -102.24
C ASP A 289 -30.28 12.03 -101.66
N THR A 290 -30.44 12.08 -100.33
CA THR A 290 -31.45 12.93 -99.67
C THR A 290 -31.03 14.39 -99.60
N HIS A 291 -29.71 14.64 -99.60
CA HIS A 291 -29.10 15.95 -99.34
C HIS A 291 -29.60 17.07 -100.26
N LYS A 292 -29.77 16.79 -101.56
CA LYS A 292 -30.16 17.79 -102.56
C LYS A 292 -31.61 18.30 -102.44
N LYS A 293 -32.50 17.56 -101.76
CA LYS A 293 -33.88 18.00 -101.44
C LYS A 293 -34.07 18.32 -99.95
N SER A 294 -33.00 18.25 -99.15
CA SER A 294 -32.99 18.77 -97.77
C SER A 294 -32.95 20.29 -97.81
N LEU A 295 -31.91 20.85 -98.44
CA LEU A 295 -31.51 22.26 -98.38
C LEU A 295 -32.65 23.28 -98.67
N GLU A 296 -33.56 22.98 -99.59
CA GLU A 296 -34.70 23.86 -99.92
C GLU A 296 -35.81 23.84 -98.86
N ARG A 297 -36.02 22.70 -98.16
CA ARG A 297 -36.86 22.65 -96.96
C ARG A 297 -36.13 23.25 -95.77
N GLU A 298 -34.83 22.99 -95.65
CA GLU A 298 -33.95 23.51 -94.61
C GLU A 298 -34.04 25.03 -94.47
N ILE A 299 -34.15 25.78 -95.58
CA ILE A 299 -34.32 27.25 -95.54
C ILE A 299 -35.69 27.67 -94.95
N GLN A 300 -36.75 26.88 -95.15
CA GLN A 300 -38.07 27.13 -94.55
C GLN A 300 -38.12 26.62 -93.10
N GLU A 301 -37.47 25.49 -92.82
CA GLU A 301 -37.44 24.86 -91.51
C GLU A 301 -36.51 25.60 -90.55
N LEU A 302 -35.39 26.18 -91.00
CA LEU A 302 -34.54 27.09 -90.22
C LEU A 302 -35.31 28.32 -89.72
N ARG A 303 -36.30 28.80 -90.48
CA ARG A 303 -37.20 29.89 -90.03
C ARG A 303 -38.17 29.42 -88.95
N ALA A 304 -38.60 28.16 -88.98
CA ALA A 304 -39.35 27.54 -87.88
C ALA A 304 -38.44 27.20 -86.68
N GLN A 305 -37.20 26.77 -86.91
CA GLN A 305 -36.20 26.42 -85.91
C GLN A 305 -35.63 27.67 -85.21
N LEU A 306 -35.65 28.86 -85.79
CA LEU A 306 -35.39 30.08 -84.99
C LEU A 306 -36.51 30.36 -83.97
N SER A 307 -37.74 29.91 -84.24
CA SER A 307 -38.89 30.04 -83.31
C SER A 307 -39.11 28.85 -82.37
N ARG A 308 -38.63 27.65 -82.74
CA ARG A 308 -38.76 26.39 -81.97
C ARG A 308 -37.45 25.88 -81.40
N GLY A 309 -36.34 26.09 -82.10
CA GLY A 309 -34.99 25.74 -81.69
C GLY A 309 -34.49 26.62 -80.56
N THR A 310 -34.82 27.91 -80.53
CA THR A 310 -34.61 28.73 -79.32
C THR A 310 -35.31 28.14 -78.09
N ILE A 311 -36.48 27.51 -78.25
CA ILE A 311 -37.20 26.79 -77.17
C ILE A 311 -36.57 25.41 -76.91
N SER A 312 -36.23 24.64 -77.95
CA SER A 312 -35.67 23.28 -77.83
C SER A 312 -34.25 23.28 -77.30
N GLU A 313 -33.40 24.22 -77.73
CA GLU A 313 -32.07 24.48 -77.19
C GLU A 313 -32.19 24.97 -75.74
N LEU A 314 -33.16 25.83 -75.40
CA LEU A 314 -33.44 26.17 -74.00
C LEU A 314 -33.91 24.96 -73.19
N ASP A 315 -34.73 24.06 -73.74
CA ASP A 315 -35.21 22.86 -73.05
C ASP A 315 -34.18 21.73 -73.01
N GLU A 316 -33.20 21.71 -73.92
CA GLU A 316 -32.03 20.82 -73.90
C GLU A 316 -30.95 21.36 -72.97
N LEU A 317 -30.71 22.67 -72.96
CA LEU A 317 -29.90 23.35 -71.94
C LEU A 317 -30.54 23.25 -70.55
N ARG A 318 -31.88 23.26 -70.42
CA ARG A 318 -32.58 22.95 -69.17
C ARG A 318 -32.40 21.48 -68.79
N ARG A 319 -32.57 20.52 -69.71
CA ARG A 319 -32.32 19.10 -69.40
C ARG A 319 -30.85 18.79 -69.10
N ALA A 320 -29.91 19.54 -69.68
CA ALA A 320 -28.49 19.47 -69.36
C ALA A 320 -28.18 20.15 -68.02
N LEU A 321 -28.81 21.28 -67.71
CA LEU A 321 -28.74 21.96 -66.42
C LEU A 321 -29.34 21.11 -65.31
N GLU A 322 -30.52 20.51 -65.51
CA GLU A 322 -31.10 19.54 -64.57
C GLU A 322 -30.20 18.31 -64.38
N LYS A 323 -29.56 17.80 -65.43
CA LYS A 323 -28.58 16.70 -65.29
C LYS A 323 -27.36 17.15 -64.49
N SER A 324 -26.84 18.36 -64.76
CA SER A 324 -25.77 18.99 -63.99
C SER A 324 -26.18 19.25 -62.54
N GLU A 325 -27.44 19.61 -62.28
CA GLU A 325 -27.97 19.87 -60.94
C GLU A 325 -28.22 18.58 -60.18
N ARG A 326 -28.76 17.53 -60.80
CA ARG A 326 -28.85 16.19 -60.22
C ARG A 326 -27.46 15.61 -59.91
N GLN A 327 -26.47 15.86 -60.76
CA GLN A 327 -25.07 15.52 -60.47
C GLN A 327 -24.50 16.39 -59.33
N ARG A 328 -24.86 17.67 -59.26
CA ARG A 328 -24.42 18.60 -58.20
C ARG A 328 -25.05 18.28 -56.85
N THR A 329 -26.32 17.85 -56.80
CA THR A 329 -26.95 17.32 -55.59
C THR A 329 -26.30 15.99 -55.21
N GLN A 330 -26.17 15.02 -56.13
CA GLN A 330 -25.48 13.75 -55.83
C GLN A 330 -24.06 13.94 -55.29
N LEU A 331 -23.29 14.88 -55.83
CA LEU A 331 -21.98 15.25 -55.30
C LEU A 331 -22.08 15.95 -53.95
N SER A 332 -23.08 16.81 -53.72
CA SER A 332 -23.36 17.44 -52.42
C SER A 332 -23.73 16.39 -51.37
N ASP A 333 -24.63 15.46 -51.68
CA ASP A 333 -25.06 14.35 -50.82
C ASP A 333 -23.87 13.45 -50.44
N HIS A 334 -22.97 13.21 -51.40
CA HIS A 334 -21.76 12.42 -51.18
C HIS A 334 -20.71 13.18 -50.36
N ILE A 335 -20.53 14.49 -50.59
CA ILE A 335 -19.70 15.37 -49.75
C ILE A 335 -20.26 15.47 -48.33
N GLU A 336 -21.58 15.57 -48.15
CA GLU A 336 -22.23 15.58 -46.85
C GLU A 336 -22.07 14.23 -46.13
N THR A 337 -22.17 13.11 -46.87
CA THR A 337 -21.91 11.76 -46.34
C THR A 337 -20.45 11.62 -45.88
N LEU A 338 -19.48 12.02 -46.71
CA LEU A 338 -18.07 12.02 -46.36
C LEU A 338 -17.76 12.96 -45.19
N SER A 339 -18.45 14.10 -45.11
CA SER A 339 -18.33 15.04 -43.98
C SER A 339 -18.86 14.40 -42.69
N LYS A 340 -20.03 13.75 -42.72
CA LYS A 340 -20.57 12.97 -41.59
C LYS A 340 -19.64 11.83 -41.15
N ASP A 341 -18.99 11.15 -42.09
CA ASP A 341 -18.00 10.12 -41.79
C ASP A 341 -16.72 10.69 -41.15
N MET A 342 -16.27 11.87 -41.59
CA MET A 342 -15.15 12.58 -40.95
C MET A 342 -15.52 13.06 -39.55
N ASP A 343 -16.65 13.75 -39.40
CA ASP A 343 -17.30 14.09 -38.13
C ASP A 343 -17.36 12.89 -37.16
N ASN A 344 -17.74 11.72 -37.66
CA ASN A 344 -17.86 10.50 -36.86
C ASN A 344 -16.48 9.94 -36.47
N ARG A 345 -15.47 10.01 -37.36
CA ARG A 345 -14.08 9.67 -37.02
C ARG A 345 -13.48 10.65 -36.01
N GLU A 346 -13.77 11.94 -36.11
CA GLU A 346 -13.36 12.95 -35.13
C GLU A 346 -14.03 12.72 -33.77
N LYS A 347 -15.34 12.41 -33.74
CA LYS A 347 -16.06 12.02 -32.51
C LYS A 347 -15.52 10.71 -31.91
N GLN A 348 -15.04 9.76 -32.72
CA GLN A 348 -14.35 8.55 -32.25
C GLN A 348 -12.95 8.87 -31.69
N SER A 349 -12.18 9.71 -32.38
CA SER A 349 -10.86 10.18 -31.93
C SER A 349 -10.96 10.94 -30.61
N ALA A 350 -11.92 11.86 -30.48
CA ALA A 350 -12.20 12.58 -29.25
C ALA A 350 -12.57 11.63 -28.09
N LYS A 351 -13.37 10.59 -28.33
CA LYS A 351 -13.66 9.55 -27.33
C LYS A 351 -12.41 8.78 -26.90
N LEU A 352 -11.56 8.39 -27.84
CA LEU A 352 -10.29 7.71 -27.52
C LEU A 352 -9.36 8.64 -26.72
N ILE A 353 -9.28 9.93 -27.05
CA ILE A 353 -8.52 10.94 -26.29
C ILE A 353 -9.08 11.09 -24.87
N THR A 354 -10.41 11.11 -24.70
CA THR A 354 -11.02 11.15 -23.36
C THR A 354 -10.73 9.88 -22.56
N GLN A 355 -10.82 8.69 -23.18
CA GLN A 355 -10.48 7.43 -22.53
C GLN A 355 -9.00 7.34 -22.14
N LEU A 356 -8.09 7.84 -22.98
CA LEU A 356 -6.67 7.93 -22.66
C LEU A 356 -6.38 8.90 -21.51
N LYS A 357 -7.09 10.04 -21.45
CA LYS A 357 -7.04 10.95 -20.29
C LYS A 357 -7.54 10.26 -19.03
N GLU A 358 -8.73 9.66 -19.06
CA GLU A 358 -9.28 8.91 -17.93
C GLU A 358 -8.34 7.79 -17.43
N ILE A 359 -7.58 7.14 -18.31
CA ILE A 359 -6.57 6.14 -17.94
C ILE A 359 -5.33 6.80 -17.33
N SER A 360 -4.90 7.96 -17.85
CA SER A 360 -3.82 8.77 -17.27
C SER A 360 -4.19 9.27 -15.87
N ASP A 361 -5.40 9.83 -15.70
CA ASP A 361 -5.90 10.33 -14.42
C ASP A 361 -5.97 9.20 -13.37
N LYS A 362 -6.48 8.02 -13.76
CA LYS A 362 -6.52 6.82 -12.90
C LYS A 362 -5.12 6.27 -12.58
N TYR A 363 -4.15 6.42 -13.48
CA TYR A 363 -2.74 6.05 -13.23
C TYR A 363 -2.09 7.03 -12.26
N GLU A 364 -2.29 8.35 -12.44
CA GLU A 364 -1.81 9.37 -11.50
C GLU A 364 -2.43 9.19 -10.11
N ASP A 365 -3.72 8.89 -10.00
CA ASP A 365 -4.36 8.59 -8.70
C ASP A 365 -3.82 7.31 -8.06
N ALA A 366 -3.55 6.26 -8.84
CA ALA A 366 -2.89 5.05 -8.35
C ALA A 366 -1.45 5.33 -7.88
N GLU A 367 -0.70 6.20 -8.56
CA GLU A 367 0.65 6.61 -8.16
C GLU A 367 0.64 7.52 -6.93
N ARG A 368 -0.30 8.48 -6.84
CA ARG A 368 -0.55 9.29 -5.63
C ARG A 368 -0.88 8.39 -4.43
N HIS A 369 -1.72 7.37 -4.62
CA HIS A 369 -2.08 6.41 -3.58
C HIS A 369 -0.90 5.52 -3.16
N LYS A 370 -0.14 4.98 -4.12
CA LYS A 370 1.13 4.27 -3.89
C LYS A 370 2.13 5.11 -3.09
N ASN A 371 2.31 6.38 -3.46
CA ASN A 371 3.23 7.28 -2.76
C ASN A 371 2.74 7.60 -1.34
N HIS A 372 1.43 7.73 -1.12
CA HIS A 372 0.86 7.86 0.22
C HIS A 372 1.09 6.60 1.08
N LEU A 373 0.92 5.41 0.50
CA LEU A 373 1.22 4.15 1.18
C LEU A 373 2.71 3.97 1.49
N LEU A 374 3.61 4.41 0.60
CA LEU A 374 5.05 4.45 0.87
C LEU A 374 5.39 5.33 2.07
N ILE A 375 4.82 6.55 2.14
CA ILE A 375 4.99 7.44 3.30
C ILE A 375 4.47 6.77 4.58
N GLN A 376 3.31 6.10 4.55
CA GLN A 376 2.80 5.34 5.72
C GLN A 376 3.73 4.19 6.15
N VAL A 377 4.39 3.51 5.20
CA VAL A 377 5.41 2.48 5.48
C VAL A 377 6.66 3.10 6.10
N GLU A 378 7.14 4.24 5.60
CA GLU A 378 8.30 4.96 6.17
C GLU A 378 8.01 5.46 7.59
N ASP A 379 6.81 6.01 7.82
CA ASP A 379 6.28 6.44 9.12
C ASP A 379 6.23 5.29 10.14
N THR A 380 5.70 4.13 9.73
CA THR A 380 5.59 2.95 10.60
C THR A 380 6.94 2.29 10.84
N MET A 381 7.84 2.28 9.85
CA MET A 381 9.24 1.90 10.02
C MET A 381 10.00 2.88 10.93
N GLN A 382 9.66 4.17 10.94
CA GLN A 382 10.24 5.13 11.89
C GLN A 382 9.77 4.85 13.32
N LYS A 383 8.45 4.73 13.53
CA LYS A 383 7.87 4.39 14.84
C LYS A 383 8.40 3.04 15.37
N LEU A 384 8.63 2.05 14.50
CA LEU A 384 9.26 0.79 14.88
C LEU A 384 10.73 0.96 15.30
N ARG A 385 11.50 1.82 14.61
CA ARG A 385 12.89 2.18 15.01
C ARG A 385 12.93 2.96 16.33
N GLU A 386 11.94 3.79 16.61
CA GLU A 386 11.80 4.55 17.87
C GLU A 386 11.46 3.61 19.03
N ASN A 387 10.42 2.80 18.89
CA ASN A 387 10.06 1.75 19.85
C ASN A 387 11.24 0.78 20.12
N GLY A 388 12.03 0.45 19.09
CA GLY A 388 13.25 -0.35 19.22
C GLY A 388 14.29 0.30 20.15
N ARG A 389 14.56 1.59 19.98
CA ARG A 389 15.47 2.35 20.86
C ARG A 389 14.93 2.47 22.29
N GLU A 390 13.62 2.56 22.48
CA GLU A 390 13.00 2.56 23.82
C GLU A 390 13.09 1.19 24.50
N LEU A 391 12.97 0.10 23.74
CA LEU A 391 13.21 -1.26 24.24
C LEU A 391 14.70 -1.47 24.58
N GLU A 392 15.63 -0.92 23.80
CA GLU A 392 17.06 -0.93 24.14
C GLU A 392 17.35 -0.13 25.42
N LYS A 393 16.78 1.07 25.58
CA LYS A 393 16.89 1.87 26.82
C LYS A 393 16.37 1.09 28.04
N THR A 394 15.12 0.63 28.00
CA THR A 394 14.49 -0.08 29.12
C THR A 394 15.17 -1.42 29.44
N THR A 395 15.72 -2.14 28.46
CA THR A 395 16.53 -3.34 28.74
C THR A 395 17.93 -3.02 29.26
N ASN A 396 18.53 -1.88 28.91
CA ASN A 396 19.77 -1.39 29.53
C ASN A 396 19.53 -0.97 30.99
N GLU A 397 18.44 -0.25 31.27
CA GLU A 397 18.00 0.13 32.62
C GLU A 397 17.73 -1.10 33.49
N LEU A 398 17.01 -2.11 32.95
CA LEU A 398 16.76 -3.37 33.64
C LEU A 398 18.08 -4.11 33.97
N ARG A 399 19.04 -4.16 33.05
CA ARG A 399 20.36 -4.76 33.32
C ARG A 399 21.15 -3.96 34.37
N SER A 400 21.06 -2.64 34.36
CA SER A 400 21.66 -1.77 35.39
C SER A 400 21.05 -2.03 36.78
N ALA A 401 19.72 -2.11 36.87
CA ALA A 401 19.01 -2.45 38.10
C ALA A 401 19.36 -3.85 38.62
N GLN A 402 19.45 -4.85 37.73
CA GLN A 402 19.89 -6.22 38.07
C GLN A 402 21.31 -6.23 38.64
N LEU A 403 22.27 -5.53 38.02
CA LEU A 403 23.63 -5.39 38.55
C LEU A 403 23.64 -4.72 39.93
N SER A 404 22.84 -3.66 40.13
CA SER A 404 22.69 -3.00 41.43
C SER A 404 22.09 -3.92 42.50
N ILE A 405 21.18 -4.83 42.14
CA ILE A 405 20.62 -5.83 43.06
C ILE A 405 21.71 -6.83 43.47
N VAL A 406 22.46 -7.39 42.51
CA VAL A 406 23.57 -8.33 42.78
C VAL A 406 24.64 -7.68 43.66
N GLU A 407 24.95 -6.40 43.45
CA GLU A 407 25.84 -5.65 44.35
C GLU A 407 25.29 -5.50 45.78
N LEU A 408 23.99 -5.22 45.93
CA LEU A 408 23.34 -5.10 47.24
C LEU A 408 23.26 -6.45 47.97
N GLU A 409 23.03 -7.54 47.25
CA GLU A 409 23.07 -8.91 47.79
C GLU A 409 24.48 -9.29 48.25
N LYS A 410 25.52 -8.96 47.46
CA LYS A 410 26.91 -9.14 47.88
C LYS A 410 27.22 -8.33 49.15
N LYS A 411 26.85 -7.04 49.19
CA LYS A 411 27.03 -6.16 50.36
C LYS A 411 26.30 -6.73 51.59
N LYS A 412 25.08 -7.24 51.43
CA LYS A 412 24.29 -7.92 52.47
C LYS A 412 24.99 -9.17 53.02
N GLU A 413 25.58 -10.01 52.16
CA GLU A 413 26.30 -11.20 52.59
C GLU A 413 27.64 -10.86 53.26
N GLU A 414 28.33 -9.80 52.82
CA GLU A 414 29.49 -9.25 53.52
C GLU A 414 29.13 -8.74 54.93
N PHE A 415 28.01 -8.01 55.07
CA PHE A 415 27.53 -7.57 56.40
C PHE A 415 27.13 -8.76 57.28
N LYS A 416 26.44 -9.77 56.73
CA LYS A 416 26.10 -11.02 57.43
C LYS A 416 27.36 -11.75 57.91
N SER A 417 28.39 -11.84 57.07
CA SER A 417 29.69 -12.43 57.41
C SER A 417 30.38 -11.67 58.56
N ARG A 418 30.43 -10.34 58.51
CA ARG A 418 30.99 -9.48 59.58
C ARG A 418 30.19 -9.59 60.89
N ALA A 419 28.87 -9.70 60.82
CA ALA A 419 27.99 -9.93 61.97
C ALA A 419 28.22 -11.31 62.61
N GLN A 420 28.41 -12.35 61.81
CA GLN A 420 28.71 -13.70 62.32
C GLN A 420 30.08 -13.76 63.02
N GLU A 421 31.12 -13.12 62.46
CA GLU A 421 32.44 -13.09 63.09
C GLU A 421 32.45 -12.26 64.39
N THR A 422 31.77 -11.12 64.45
CA THR A 422 31.63 -10.38 65.73
C THR A 422 30.86 -11.19 66.77
N VAL A 423 29.78 -11.90 66.40
CA VAL A 423 29.08 -12.84 67.31
C VAL A 423 30.00 -13.98 67.77
N ARG A 424 30.88 -14.50 66.90
CA ARG A 424 31.88 -15.51 67.25
C ARG A 424 32.93 -14.95 68.23
N GLN A 425 33.40 -13.72 68.04
CA GLN A 425 34.31 -13.03 68.96
C GLN A 425 33.67 -12.79 70.33
N TRP A 426 32.40 -12.34 70.38
CA TRP A 426 31.66 -12.19 71.64
C TRP A 426 31.46 -13.54 72.35
N LYS A 427 31.07 -14.61 71.63
CA LYS A 427 30.99 -15.97 72.20
C LYS A 427 32.33 -16.45 72.76
N LEU A 428 33.44 -16.15 72.08
CA LEU A 428 34.79 -16.47 72.56
C LEU A 428 35.16 -15.65 73.80
N LYS A 429 34.77 -14.37 73.85
CA LYS A 429 35.01 -13.50 75.02
C LYS A 429 34.20 -13.94 76.24
N VAL A 430 32.94 -14.34 76.08
CA VAL A 430 32.14 -14.95 77.14
C VAL A 430 32.83 -16.21 77.67
N LYS A 431 33.28 -17.11 76.79
CA LYS A 431 34.07 -18.30 77.18
C LYS A 431 35.43 -18.01 77.82
N GLN A 432 35.98 -16.80 77.70
CA GLN A 432 37.15 -16.37 78.48
C GLN A 432 36.75 -15.91 79.89
N LEU A 433 35.66 -15.14 79.99
CA LEU A 433 35.14 -14.62 81.27
C LEU A 433 34.57 -15.72 82.16
N GLU A 434 33.89 -16.73 81.59
CA GLU A 434 33.43 -17.93 82.31
C GLU A 434 34.60 -18.66 82.98
N ARG A 435 35.67 -18.96 82.21
CA ARG A 435 36.87 -19.62 82.75
C ARG A 435 37.58 -18.79 83.81
N GLU A 436 37.58 -17.46 83.67
CA GLU A 436 38.18 -16.59 84.69
C GLU A 436 37.31 -16.55 85.96
N LEU A 437 35.99 -16.44 85.82
CA LEU A 437 35.06 -16.55 86.95
C LEU A 437 35.24 -17.88 87.69
N ASP A 438 35.44 -19.00 86.98
CA ASP A 438 35.67 -20.29 87.61
C ASP A 438 37.04 -20.40 88.29
N ARG A 439 38.10 -19.77 87.77
CA ARG A 439 39.37 -19.60 88.51
C ARG A 439 39.18 -18.79 89.78
N GLN A 440 38.43 -17.68 89.72
CA GLN A 440 38.15 -16.85 90.89
C GLN A 440 37.31 -17.61 91.93
N LYS A 441 36.27 -18.37 91.51
CA LYS A 441 35.54 -19.29 92.39
C LYS A 441 36.51 -20.26 93.07
N HIS A 442 37.37 -20.94 92.32
CA HIS A 442 38.29 -21.93 92.87
C HIS A 442 39.30 -21.31 93.85
N GLY A 443 39.83 -20.12 93.55
CA GLY A 443 40.69 -19.36 94.47
C GLY A 443 39.96 -18.92 95.75
N THR A 444 38.72 -18.42 95.64
CA THR A 444 37.91 -18.08 96.83
C THR A 444 37.53 -19.31 97.66
N GLN A 445 37.30 -20.47 97.02
CA GLN A 445 37.00 -21.73 97.68
C GLN A 445 38.22 -22.28 98.44
N GLN A 446 39.42 -22.21 97.86
CA GLN A 446 40.67 -22.55 98.56
C GLN A 446 40.94 -21.61 99.75
N MET A 447 40.70 -20.30 99.58
CA MET A 447 40.80 -19.34 100.68
C MET A 447 39.75 -19.58 101.77
N MET A 448 38.53 -19.99 101.39
CA MET A 448 37.47 -20.38 102.33
C MET A 448 37.85 -21.63 103.11
N GLN A 449 38.33 -22.69 102.45
CA GLN A 449 38.83 -23.91 103.09
C GLN A 449 40.00 -23.64 104.05
N ARG A 450 40.93 -22.76 103.67
CA ARG A 450 42.05 -22.33 104.53
C ARG A 450 41.56 -21.53 105.74
N ASN A 451 40.55 -20.69 105.57
CA ASN A 451 39.93 -19.95 106.68
C ASN A 451 39.11 -20.88 107.60
N GLU A 452 38.44 -21.89 107.04
CA GLU A 452 37.73 -22.94 107.77
C GLU A 452 38.72 -23.82 108.57
N GLN A 453 39.89 -24.12 108.02
CA GLN A 453 41.00 -24.76 108.76
C GLN A 453 41.48 -23.89 109.92
N LEU A 454 41.74 -22.61 109.71
CA LEU A 454 42.14 -21.67 110.78
C LEU A 454 41.05 -21.53 111.85
N ILE A 455 39.77 -21.51 111.46
CA ILE A 455 38.63 -21.55 112.40
C ILE A 455 38.70 -22.84 113.22
N LYS A 456 38.79 -24.01 112.57
CA LYS A 456 38.92 -25.32 113.24
C LYS A 456 40.17 -25.41 114.13
N GLU A 457 41.27 -24.76 113.80
CA GLU A 457 42.46 -24.67 114.66
C GLU A 457 42.19 -23.78 115.89
N THR A 458 41.58 -22.60 115.74
CA THR A 458 41.23 -21.76 116.90
C THR A 458 40.08 -22.34 117.73
N GLU A 459 39.20 -23.13 117.13
CA GLU A 459 38.16 -23.89 117.81
C GLU A 459 38.76 -25.11 118.51
N ALA A 460 39.70 -25.83 117.90
CA ALA A 460 40.45 -26.90 118.56
C ALA A 460 41.26 -26.35 119.75
N ILE A 461 41.86 -25.16 119.66
CA ILE A 461 42.54 -24.51 120.78
C ILE A 461 41.54 -24.06 121.86
N ARG A 462 40.36 -23.53 121.51
CA ARG A 462 39.29 -23.23 122.49
C ARG A 462 38.75 -24.51 123.15
N GLN A 463 38.51 -25.55 122.37
CA GLN A 463 38.08 -26.87 122.82
C GLN A 463 39.19 -27.55 123.63
N GLN A 464 40.47 -27.32 123.37
CA GLN A 464 41.59 -27.81 124.17
C GLN A 464 41.63 -27.13 125.53
N ASN A 465 41.45 -25.81 125.59
CA ASN A 465 41.35 -25.09 126.87
C ASN A 465 40.07 -25.48 127.63
N HIS A 466 38.94 -25.63 126.94
CA HIS A 466 37.68 -26.06 127.55
C HIS A 466 37.72 -27.52 127.99
N THR A 467 38.36 -28.42 127.23
CA THR A 467 38.58 -29.82 127.64
C THR A 467 39.61 -29.94 128.72
N PHE A 468 40.68 -29.13 128.81
CA PHE A 468 41.53 -29.13 130.03
C PHE A 468 40.76 -28.66 131.27
N SER A 469 39.93 -27.61 131.13
CA SER A 469 39.06 -27.13 132.21
C SER A 469 38.03 -28.19 132.63
N MET A 470 37.36 -28.83 131.66
CA MET A 470 36.39 -29.88 131.93
C MET A 470 37.06 -31.16 132.41
N GLN A 471 38.21 -31.59 131.87
CA GLN A 471 38.94 -32.78 132.31
C GLN A 471 39.32 -32.70 133.79
N LEU A 472 39.66 -31.53 134.34
CA LEU A 472 39.89 -31.39 135.78
C LEU A 472 38.63 -31.60 136.63
N GLU A 473 37.48 -31.14 136.13
CA GLU A 473 36.16 -31.25 136.77
C GLU A 473 35.53 -32.65 136.57
N ASN A 474 35.82 -33.27 135.42
CA ASN A 474 35.25 -34.52 134.94
C ASN A 474 36.11 -35.73 135.30
N MET A 475 37.44 -35.67 135.31
CA MET A 475 38.28 -36.78 135.86
C MET A 475 37.91 -37.12 137.31
N ARG A 476 37.27 -36.18 138.03
CA ARG A 476 36.73 -36.37 139.39
C ARG A 476 35.32 -36.97 139.43
N ARG A 477 34.59 -36.98 138.31
CA ARG A 477 33.19 -37.42 138.17
C ARG A 477 33.10 -38.67 137.28
N GLU A 478 33.67 -38.60 136.09
CA GLU A 478 33.92 -39.72 135.16
C GLU A 478 34.74 -40.85 135.78
N LEU A 479 35.58 -40.64 136.80
CA LEU A 479 36.21 -41.79 137.49
C LEU A 479 35.16 -42.64 138.23
N GLY A 480 34.11 -42.04 138.78
CA GLY A 480 32.98 -42.75 139.37
C GLY A 480 32.01 -43.24 138.30
N ASP A 481 31.58 -42.33 137.42
CA ASP A 481 30.56 -42.61 136.40
C ASP A 481 31.06 -43.62 135.36
N ALA A 482 32.33 -43.56 134.91
CA ALA A 482 32.87 -44.51 133.95
C ALA A 482 33.04 -45.92 134.52
N LEU A 483 33.13 -46.12 135.84
CA LEU A 483 33.10 -47.49 136.40
C LEU A 483 31.72 -48.13 136.25
N ALA A 484 30.64 -47.36 136.35
CA ALA A 484 29.28 -47.83 136.11
C ALA A 484 28.92 -47.87 134.61
N VAL A 485 29.26 -46.80 133.88
CA VAL A 485 28.96 -46.63 132.46
C VAL A 485 29.77 -47.60 131.60
N ARG A 486 31.02 -47.94 131.93
CA ARG A 486 31.81 -48.92 131.17
C ARG A 486 31.19 -50.32 131.23
N ALA A 487 30.67 -50.74 132.38
CA ALA A 487 29.96 -52.02 132.49
C ALA A 487 28.68 -52.08 131.63
N ALA A 488 27.99 -50.95 131.45
CA ALA A 488 26.85 -50.86 130.53
C ALA A 488 27.29 -50.74 129.06
N GLN A 489 28.38 -50.02 128.80
CA GLN A 489 28.97 -49.86 127.46
C GLN A 489 29.55 -51.17 126.94
N ASP A 490 30.17 -52.01 127.76
CA ASP A 490 30.78 -53.27 127.30
C ASP A 490 29.72 -54.23 126.70
N GLU A 491 28.53 -54.35 127.31
CA GLU A 491 27.41 -55.11 126.72
C GLU A 491 26.75 -54.36 125.54
N GLN A 492 26.64 -53.03 125.60
CA GLN A 492 26.07 -52.26 124.49
C GLN A 492 26.98 -52.25 123.25
N ILE A 493 28.31 -52.31 123.44
CA ILE A 493 29.33 -52.57 122.41
C ILE A 493 29.11 -53.97 121.84
N ARG A 494 28.98 -55.00 122.69
CA ARG A 494 28.73 -56.37 122.23
C ARG A 494 27.47 -56.51 121.37
N LEU A 495 26.39 -55.78 121.71
CA LEU A 495 25.17 -55.71 120.88
C LEU A 495 25.39 -54.89 119.61
N LYS A 496 26.12 -53.76 119.67
CA LYS A 496 26.45 -52.96 118.48
C LYS A 496 27.40 -53.69 117.53
N ASP A 497 28.28 -54.56 118.00
CA ASP A 497 29.12 -55.41 117.16
C ASP A 497 28.29 -56.43 116.35
N VAL A 498 27.21 -56.97 116.92
CA VAL A 498 26.26 -57.82 116.18
C VAL A 498 25.56 -57.01 115.08
N GLU A 499 24.96 -55.88 115.44
CA GLU A 499 24.29 -54.96 114.49
C GLU A 499 25.24 -54.47 113.39
N ILE A 500 26.49 -54.14 113.75
CA ILE A 500 27.54 -53.74 112.80
C ILE A 500 27.92 -54.92 111.88
N ASN A 501 27.89 -56.17 112.34
CA ASN A 501 28.19 -57.33 111.50
C ASN A 501 27.03 -57.70 110.57
N GLU A 502 25.78 -57.55 111.02
CA GLU A 502 24.59 -57.65 110.16
C GLU A 502 24.60 -56.56 109.08
N LEU A 503 24.87 -55.30 109.45
CA LEU A 503 25.01 -54.18 108.52
C LEU A 503 26.22 -54.32 107.58
N LYS A 504 27.31 -54.97 108.00
CA LYS A 504 28.42 -55.35 107.09
C LYS A 504 27.95 -56.37 106.05
N SER A 505 27.14 -57.37 106.43
CA SER A 505 26.57 -58.34 105.48
C SER A 505 25.68 -57.65 104.47
N TYR A 506 24.66 -56.91 104.93
CA TYR A 506 23.77 -56.15 104.04
C TYR A 506 24.52 -55.20 103.11
N ARG A 507 25.60 -54.55 103.57
CA ARG A 507 26.45 -53.73 102.70
C ARG A 507 27.20 -54.58 101.68
N MET A 508 27.72 -55.76 102.04
CA MET A 508 28.40 -56.65 101.09
C MET A 508 27.45 -57.21 100.02
N ASP A 509 26.20 -57.47 100.39
CA ASP A 509 25.15 -57.89 99.45
C ASP A 509 24.77 -56.74 98.51
N LEU A 510 24.55 -55.53 99.03
CA LEU A 510 24.33 -54.32 98.22
C LEU A 510 25.54 -53.95 97.35
N ASP A 511 26.77 -54.11 97.85
CA ASP A 511 28.02 -53.91 97.10
C ASP A 511 28.16 -54.93 95.96
N LYS A 512 27.50 -56.10 96.05
CA LYS A 512 27.42 -57.10 94.99
C LYS A 512 26.32 -56.73 94.00
N GLU A 513 25.12 -56.41 94.44
CA GLU A 513 24.01 -55.95 93.58
C GLU A 513 24.41 -54.71 92.76
N LEU A 514 25.17 -53.78 93.35
CA LEU A 514 25.74 -52.62 92.66
C LEU A 514 26.85 -52.95 91.64
N ARG A 515 27.46 -54.14 91.70
CA ARG A 515 28.38 -54.64 90.66
C ARG A 515 27.58 -55.36 89.58
N ASP A 516 26.67 -56.24 89.97
CA ASP A 516 25.86 -57.02 89.04
C ASP A 516 25.03 -56.09 88.15
N THR A 517 24.37 -55.07 88.73
CA THR A 517 23.65 -54.02 87.98
C THR A 517 24.55 -53.17 87.08
N ARG A 518 25.77 -52.82 87.50
CA ARG A 518 26.76 -52.16 86.61
C ARG A 518 27.12 -53.05 85.43
N THR A 519 27.40 -54.34 85.63
CA THR A 519 27.69 -55.25 84.50
C THR A 519 26.49 -55.48 83.57
N VAL A 520 25.27 -55.14 83.99
CA VAL A 520 24.08 -55.09 83.12
C VAL A 520 24.00 -53.75 82.38
N ALA A 521 24.24 -52.62 83.06
CA ALA A 521 24.34 -51.31 82.42
C ALA A 521 25.44 -51.27 81.35
N ASP A 522 26.65 -51.76 81.66
CA ASP A 522 27.77 -51.88 80.72
C ASP A 522 27.36 -52.68 79.47
N ARG A 523 26.55 -53.75 79.60
CA ARG A 523 26.05 -54.53 78.47
C ARG A 523 25.04 -53.75 77.64
N LEU A 524 24.08 -53.08 78.29
CA LEU A 524 23.07 -52.27 77.61
C LEU A 524 23.67 -51.06 76.89
N GLU A 525 24.72 -50.44 77.45
CA GLU A 525 25.50 -49.39 76.77
C GLU A 525 26.24 -49.93 75.54
N ASN A 526 26.85 -51.12 75.63
CA ASN A 526 27.47 -51.77 74.48
C ASN A 526 26.44 -52.20 73.41
N GLU A 527 25.27 -52.71 73.81
CA GLU A 527 24.18 -53.06 72.89
C GLU A 527 23.59 -51.82 72.21
N LEU A 528 23.40 -50.72 72.95
CA LEU A 528 23.01 -49.42 72.42
C LEU A 528 24.04 -48.91 71.40
N HIS A 529 25.33 -48.91 71.74
CA HIS A 529 26.36 -48.43 70.83
C HIS A 529 26.50 -49.30 69.56
N MET A 530 26.29 -50.62 69.69
CA MET A 530 26.19 -51.53 68.54
C MET A 530 24.92 -51.32 67.71
N ALA A 531 23.84 -50.79 68.29
CA ALA A 531 22.63 -50.39 67.56
C ALA A 531 22.81 -49.03 66.87
N GLU A 532 23.41 -48.04 67.53
CA GLU A 532 23.80 -46.74 66.96
C GLU A 532 24.72 -46.92 65.74
N SER A 533 25.75 -47.76 65.87
CA SER A 533 26.69 -48.07 64.78
C SER A 533 25.97 -48.67 63.57
N LYS A 534 25.02 -49.61 63.78
CA LYS A 534 24.21 -50.19 62.70
C LYS A 534 23.27 -49.16 62.07
N ALA A 535 22.63 -48.31 62.89
CA ALA A 535 21.76 -47.25 62.41
C ALA A 535 22.53 -46.24 61.54
N ALA A 536 23.76 -45.88 61.93
CA ALA A 536 24.65 -45.05 61.13
C ALA A 536 24.99 -45.70 59.77
N THR A 537 25.37 -46.98 59.74
CA THR A 537 25.66 -47.68 58.47
C THR A 537 24.43 -47.76 57.56
N LEU A 538 23.25 -48.04 58.12
CA LEU A 538 21.99 -48.08 57.36
C LEU A 538 21.59 -46.68 56.85
N MET A 539 21.88 -45.61 57.61
CA MET A 539 21.66 -44.24 57.17
C MET A 539 22.59 -43.85 56.02
N GLU A 540 23.86 -44.25 56.05
CA GLU A 540 24.76 -44.06 54.90
C GLU A 540 24.32 -44.86 53.67
N GLU A 541 23.88 -46.11 53.84
CA GLU A 541 23.35 -46.94 52.74
C GLU A 541 22.08 -46.34 52.15
N ARG A 542 21.15 -45.87 52.98
CA ARG A 542 19.95 -45.14 52.58
C ARG A 542 20.31 -43.89 51.77
N ASN A 543 21.23 -43.06 52.24
CA ASN A 543 21.65 -41.85 51.52
C ASN A 543 22.32 -42.22 50.18
N ARG A 544 23.21 -43.22 50.15
CA ARG A 544 23.83 -43.74 48.91
C ARG A 544 22.81 -44.32 47.91
N MET A 545 21.64 -44.76 48.37
CA MET A 545 20.55 -45.24 47.52
C MET A 545 19.67 -44.08 47.03
N GLU A 546 19.48 -43.02 47.82
CA GLU A 546 18.82 -41.78 47.39
C GLU A 546 19.67 -41.00 46.37
N ASP A 547 20.99 -40.95 46.53
CA ASP A 547 21.93 -40.40 45.52
C ASP A 547 21.82 -41.14 44.18
N LYS A 548 21.73 -42.48 44.24
CA LYS A 548 21.52 -43.34 43.06
C LYS A 548 20.13 -43.14 42.45
N PHE A 549 19.10 -42.98 43.27
CA PHE A 549 17.74 -42.72 42.78
C PHE A 549 17.68 -41.37 42.07
N SER A 550 18.19 -40.31 42.70
CA SER A 550 18.20 -38.95 42.14
C SER A 550 19.03 -38.85 40.85
N SER A 551 20.15 -39.60 40.75
CA SER A 551 20.94 -39.65 39.52
C SER A 551 20.32 -40.52 38.42
N LEU A 552 19.59 -41.59 38.77
CA LEU A 552 18.76 -42.34 37.81
C LEU A 552 17.56 -41.54 37.34
N GLU A 553 16.92 -40.75 38.21
CA GLU A 553 15.79 -39.87 37.88
C GLU A 553 16.22 -38.72 36.97
N ALA A 554 17.36 -38.08 37.26
CA ALA A 554 17.97 -37.09 36.37
C ALA A 554 18.36 -37.70 35.01
N ALA A 555 18.93 -38.91 34.99
CA ALA A 555 19.24 -39.62 33.75
C ALA A 555 17.97 -40.01 32.96
N HIS A 556 16.90 -40.41 33.64
CA HIS A 556 15.60 -40.70 33.03
C HIS A 556 15.00 -39.43 32.41
N LEU A 557 15.00 -38.31 33.12
CA LEU A 557 14.50 -37.03 32.60
C LEU A 557 15.29 -36.58 31.36
N LEU A 558 16.63 -36.67 31.37
CA LEU A 558 17.46 -36.38 30.21
C LEU A 558 17.18 -37.33 29.02
N ALA A 559 17.01 -38.63 29.28
CA ALA A 559 16.65 -39.59 28.24
C ALA A 559 15.22 -39.37 27.69
N GLN A 560 14.29 -38.94 28.55
CA GLN A 560 12.92 -38.59 28.18
C GLN A 560 12.88 -37.32 27.34
N ASP A 561 13.66 -36.30 27.67
CA ASP A 561 13.79 -35.08 26.86
C ASP A 561 14.47 -35.35 25.52
N GLN A 562 15.51 -36.20 25.48
CA GLN A 562 16.09 -36.67 24.22
C GLN A 562 15.07 -37.47 23.38
N ALA A 563 14.27 -38.33 23.99
CA ALA A 563 13.20 -39.05 23.29
C ALA A 563 12.09 -38.10 22.79
N ASN A 564 11.75 -37.06 23.55
CA ASN A 564 10.81 -36.01 23.15
C ASN A 564 11.36 -35.19 21.97
N GLN A 565 12.64 -34.82 22.00
CA GLN A 565 13.34 -34.11 20.91
C GLN A 565 13.37 -34.96 19.64
N LEU A 566 13.82 -36.21 19.72
CA LEU A 566 13.79 -37.15 18.59
C LEU A 566 12.37 -37.40 18.06
N GLN A 567 11.34 -37.37 18.92
CA GLN A 567 9.94 -37.46 18.48
C GLN A 567 9.41 -36.15 17.86
N GLN A 568 9.99 -34.99 18.18
CA GLN A 568 9.71 -33.72 17.49
C GLN A 568 10.42 -33.71 16.13
N GLU A 569 11.71 -34.02 16.07
CA GLU A 569 12.48 -34.17 14.83
C GLU A 569 11.83 -35.18 13.87
N LEU A 570 11.34 -36.33 14.37
CA LEU A 570 10.62 -37.30 13.55
C LEU A 570 9.27 -36.78 13.04
N LYS A 571 8.58 -35.90 13.78
CA LYS A 571 7.34 -35.24 13.29
C LYS A 571 7.68 -34.18 12.25
N GLU A 572 8.73 -33.39 12.47
CA GLU A 572 9.20 -32.36 11.51
C GLU A 572 9.69 -33.01 10.21
N LEU A 573 10.51 -34.07 10.29
CA LEU A 573 10.90 -34.87 9.13
C LEU A 573 9.70 -35.56 8.46
N SER A 574 8.67 -35.95 9.22
CA SER A 574 7.43 -36.49 8.64
C SER A 574 6.59 -35.42 7.94
N ASN A 575 6.55 -34.20 8.47
CA ASN A 575 5.88 -33.05 7.85
C ASN A 575 6.61 -32.63 6.58
N LEU A 576 7.93 -32.41 6.65
CA LEU A 576 8.79 -32.12 5.50
C LEU A 576 8.69 -33.21 4.43
N LYS A 577 8.56 -34.49 4.81
CA LYS A 577 8.31 -35.58 3.86
C LYS A 577 6.92 -35.49 3.21
N ALA A 578 5.89 -35.07 3.93
CA ALA A 578 4.56 -34.85 3.39
C ALA A 578 4.48 -33.60 2.48
N GLU A 579 5.18 -32.52 2.84
CA GLU A 579 5.35 -31.30 2.04
C GLU A 579 6.15 -31.60 0.76
N LEU A 580 7.22 -32.37 0.83
CA LEU A 580 7.95 -32.84 -0.35
C LEU A 580 7.11 -33.79 -1.21
N ALA A 581 6.31 -34.69 -0.63
CA ALA A 581 5.44 -35.59 -1.38
C ALA A 581 4.28 -34.86 -2.08
N THR A 582 3.68 -33.86 -1.42
CA THR A 582 2.64 -33.00 -2.01
C THR A 582 3.23 -32.08 -3.08
N SER A 583 4.37 -31.44 -2.83
CA SER A 583 5.10 -30.65 -3.84
C SER A 583 5.55 -31.50 -5.03
N LEU A 584 5.90 -32.77 -4.83
CA LEU A 584 6.22 -33.70 -5.92
C LEU A 584 4.95 -34.05 -6.72
N SER A 585 3.85 -34.38 -6.04
CA SER A 585 2.56 -34.65 -6.70
C SER A 585 2.02 -33.43 -7.46
N GLU A 586 2.25 -32.21 -6.96
CA GLU A 586 1.95 -30.98 -7.68
C GLU A 586 2.86 -30.78 -8.90
N ALA A 587 4.15 -31.10 -8.78
CA ALA A 587 5.10 -31.03 -9.89
C ALA A 587 4.76 -32.06 -10.99
N ASP A 588 4.44 -33.30 -10.62
CA ASP A 588 3.98 -34.34 -11.53
C ASP A 588 2.64 -33.98 -12.18
N GLY A 589 1.71 -33.37 -11.42
CA GLY A 589 0.46 -32.80 -11.96
C GLY A 589 0.74 -31.71 -12.99
N LYS A 590 1.57 -30.71 -12.66
CA LYS A 590 1.99 -29.63 -13.59
C LYS A 590 2.73 -30.19 -14.81
N ILE A 591 3.52 -31.26 -14.66
CA ILE A 591 4.18 -31.97 -15.78
C ILE A 591 3.15 -32.73 -16.64
N HIS A 592 2.13 -33.34 -16.05
CA HIS A 592 1.03 -33.97 -16.78
C HIS A 592 0.23 -32.93 -17.56
N ASP A 593 -0.18 -31.83 -16.93
CA ASP A 593 -0.89 -30.72 -17.58
C ASP A 593 -0.06 -30.12 -18.72
N MET A 594 1.25 -29.92 -18.53
CA MET A 594 2.14 -29.41 -19.58
C MET A 594 2.31 -30.40 -20.73
N ARG A 595 2.33 -31.72 -20.46
CA ARG A 595 2.33 -32.76 -21.51
C ARG A 595 1.00 -32.78 -22.27
N GLN A 596 -0.12 -32.66 -21.57
CA GLN A 596 -1.45 -32.64 -22.18
C GLN A 596 -1.64 -31.38 -23.04
N ASN A 597 -1.25 -30.20 -22.53
CA ASN A 597 -1.22 -28.96 -23.30
C ASN A 597 -0.32 -29.06 -24.53
N TYR A 598 0.86 -29.69 -24.41
CA TYR A 598 1.74 -29.94 -25.57
C TYR A 598 1.09 -30.87 -26.60
N ILE A 599 0.41 -31.93 -26.17
CA ILE A 599 -0.33 -32.84 -27.05
C ILE A 599 -1.47 -32.09 -27.76
N GLU A 600 -2.28 -31.32 -27.03
CA GLU A 600 -3.35 -30.50 -27.63
C GLU A 600 -2.81 -29.46 -28.60
N LEU A 601 -1.72 -28.77 -28.26
CA LEU A 601 -1.05 -27.83 -29.16
C LEU A 601 -0.55 -28.55 -30.42
N GLN A 602 0.01 -29.76 -30.30
CA GLN A 602 0.41 -30.56 -31.45
C GLN A 602 -0.79 -31.01 -32.30
N HIS A 603 -1.97 -31.24 -31.70
CA HIS A 603 -3.21 -31.51 -32.44
C HIS A 603 -3.76 -30.25 -33.13
N ARG A 604 -3.79 -29.10 -32.46
CA ARG A 604 -4.14 -27.80 -33.05
C ARG A 604 -3.21 -27.43 -34.21
N GLU A 605 -1.91 -27.68 -34.05
CA GLU A 605 -0.89 -27.45 -35.07
C GLU A 605 -1.01 -28.43 -36.27
N LYS A 606 -1.39 -29.69 -36.05
CA LYS A 606 -1.74 -30.64 -37.13
C LYS A 606 -2.98 -30.19 -37.89
N ALA A 607 -4.05 -29.82 -37.19
CA ALA A 607 -5.28 -29.31 -37.80
C ALA A 607 -5.02 -28.05 -38.63
N ALA A 608 -4.29 -27.07 -38.08
CA ALA A 608 -3.91 -25.85 -38.82
C ALA A 608 -2.99 -26.13 -40.02
N ARG A 609 -2.17 -27.19 -40.01
CA ARG A 609 -1.42 -27.66 -41.19
C ARG A 609 -2.32 -28.34 -42.22
N GLU A 610 -3.37 -29.03 -41.80
CA GLU A 610 -4.34 -29.68 -42.68
C GLU A 610 -5.28 -28.66 -43.33
N GLU A 611 -5.73 -27.65 -42.59
CA GLU A 611 -6.39 -26.46 -43.13
C GLU A 611 -5.48 -25.72 -44.12
N ASN A 612 -4.20 -25.49 -43.79
CA ASN A 612 -3.26 -24.90 -44.75
C ASN A 612 -3.08 -25.75 -46.02
N LYS A 613 -3.04 -27.08 -45.92
CA LYS A 613 -3.01 -27.96 -47.11
C LYS A 613 -4.30 -27.83 -47.93
N LEU A 614 -5.47 -27.72 -47.28
CA LEU A 614 -6.75 -27.53 -47.97
C LEU A 614 -6.81 -26.17 -48.67
N TYR A 615 -6.43 -25.08 -48.02
CA TYR A 615 -6.32 -23.76 -48.64
C TYR A 615 -5.26 -23.71 -49.76
N GLN A 616 -4.15 -24.44 -49.61
CA GLN A 616 -3.12 -24.56 -50.64
C GLN A 616 -3.60 -25.41 -51.84
N HIS A 617 -4.43 -26.43 -51.60
CA HIS A 617 -5.09 -27.21 -52.64
C HIS A 617 -6.09 -26.34 -53.40
N GLN A 618 -7.01 -25.67 -52.70
CA GLN A 618 -7.99 -24.73 -53.27
C GLN A 618 -7.32 -23.60 -54.06
N LEU A 619 -6.23 -23.02 -53.53
CA LEU A 619 -5.47 -21.99 -54.25
C LEU A 619 -4.81 -22.53 -55.52
N ASN A 620 -4.37 -23.79 -55.53
CA ASN A 620 -3.83 -24.44 -56.72
C ASN A 620 -4.94 -24.81 -57.72
N GLU A 621 -6.11 -25.28 -57.26
CA GLU A 621 -7.30 -25.50 -58.08
C GLU A 621 -7.79 -24.20 -58.72
N GLU A 622 -7.87 -23.10 -57.98
CA GLU A 622 -8.22 -21.78 -58.53
C GLU A 622 -7.17 -21.26 -59.52
N ARG A 623 -5.88 -21.53 -59.29
CA ARG A 623 -4.80 -21.22 -60.26
C ARG A 623 -4.89 -22.07 -61.52
N GLU A 624 -5.19 -23.35 -61.39
CA GLU A 624 -5.27 -24.29 -62.51
C GLU A 624 -6.57 -24.08 -63.31
N ASN A 625 -7.70 -23.83 -62.65
CA ASN A 625 -8.93 -23.33 -63.27
C ASN A 625 -8.69 -22.00 -63.99
N SER A 626 -7.98 -21.05 -63.36
CA SER A 626 -7.58 -19.80 -64.02
C SER A 626 -6.67 -20.04 -65.23
N HIS A 627 -5.73 -20.98 -65.16
CA HIS A 627 -4.85 -21.33 -66.27
C HIS A 627 -5.62 -22.02 -67.41
N ILE A 628 -6.54 -22.93 -67.09
CA ILE A 628 -7.44 -23.60 -68.05
C ILE A 628 -8.35 -22.55 -68.72
N ASN A 629 -8.92 -21.61 -67.95
CA ASN A 629 -9.71 -20.51 -68.48
C ASN A 629 -8.87 -19.59 -69.38
N ILE A 630 -7.60 -19.33 -69.05
CA ILE A 630 -6.68 -18.58 -69.90
C ILE A 630 -6.33 -19.35 -71.18
N GLU A 631 -6.10 -20.68 -71.14
CA GLU A 631 -5.87 -21.49 -72.34
C GLU A 631 -7.13 -21.66 -73.20
N ASN A 632 -8.31 -21.70 -72.60
CA ASN A 632 -9.58 -21.69 -73.30
C ASN A 632 -9.80 -20.33 -73.98
N LEU A 633 -9.63 -19.21 -73.28
CA LEU A 633 -9.71 -17.87 -73.88
C LEU A 633 -8.64 -17.64 -74.97
N LYS A 634 -7.43 -18.22 -74.83
CA LYS A 634 -6.42 -18.24 -75.91
C LYS A 634 -6.89 -19.05 -77.12
N ARG A 635 -7.50 -20.22 -76.90
CA ARG A 635 -8.07 -21.08 -77.95
C ARG A 635 -9.23 -20.37 -78.65
N ASP A 636 -10.19 -19.83 -77.91
CA ASP A 636 -11.33 -19.05 -78.41
C ASP A 636 -10.87 -17.82 -79.20
N LEU A 637 -9.85 -17.10 -78.73
CA LEU A 637 -9.23 -15.98 -79.44
C LEU A 637 -8.53 -16.43 -80.72
N ASN A 638 -7.87 -17.59 -80.71
CA ASN A 638 -7.21 -18.14 -81.89
C ASN A 638 -8.23 -18.64 -82.92
N GLU A 639 -9.30 -19.30 -82.47
CA GLU A 639 -10.43 -19.64 -83.33
C GLU A 639 -11.15 -18.40 -83.86
N ALA A 640 -11.35 -17.36 -83.06
CA ALA A 640 -11.92 -16.10 -83.50
C ALA A 640 -11.05 -15.47 -84.60
N LYS A 641 -9.71 -15.49 -84.46
CA LYS A 641 -8.77 -15.07 -85.51
C LYS A 641 -8.84 -15.95 -86.75
N VAL A 642 -9.04 -17.26 -86.63
CA VAL A 642 -9.23 -18.18 -87.78
C VAL A 642 -10.58 -17.92 -88.48
N ARG A 643 -11.65 -17.70 -87.72
CA ARG A 643 -12.98 -17.30 -88.22
C ARG A 643 -12.91 -15.96 -88.93
N GLU A 644 -12.24 -14.96 -88.34
CA GLU A 644 -12.00 -13.65 -88.95
C GLU A 644 -11.13 -13.76 -90.21
N ALA A 645 -10.05 -14.54 -90.19
CA ALA A 645 -9.22 -14.79 -91.37
C ALA A 645 -9.99 -15.47 -92.50
N HIS A 646 -10.91 -16.41 -92.20
CA HIS A 646 -11.81 -16.97 -93.19
C HIS A 646 -12.84 -15.96 -93.71
N VAL A 647 -13.44 -15.11 -92.85
CA VAL A 647 -14.34 -14.03 -93.29
C VAL A 647 -13.60 -13.02 -94.18
N VAL A 648 -12.37 -12.64 -93.84
CA VAL A 648 -11.51 -11.78 -94.68
C VAL A 648 -11.15 -12.49 -95.99
N GLN A 649 -10.87 -13.80 -95.96
CA GLN A 649 -10.61 -14.59 -97.17
C GLN A 649 -11.85 -14.67 -98.08
N ASP A 650 -13.05 -14.82 -97.51
CA ASP A 650 -14.32 -14.81 -98.24
C ASP A 650 -14.70 -13.43 -98.77
N LEU A 651 -14.42 -12.36 -98.03
CA LEU A 651 -14.52 -10.99 -98.53
C LEU A 651 -13.54 -10.75 -99.69
N GLN A 652 -12.31 -11.26 -99.60
CA GLN A 652 -11.36 -11.22 -100.73
C GLN A 652 -11.80 -12.08 -101.92
N ARG A 653 -12.45 -13.24 -101.71
CA ARG A 653 -13.04 -14.05 -102.78
C ARG A 653 -14.20 -13.32 -103.45
N ARG A 654 -15.10 -12.69 -102.68
CA ARG A 654 -16.19 -11.84 -103.16
C ARG A 654 -15.64 -10.67 -103.96
N LEU A 655 -14.79 -9.82 -103.38
CA LEU A 655 -14.18 -8.69 -104.08
C LEU A 655 -13.42 -9.09 -105.37
N LYS A 656 -12.80 -10.28 -105.43
CA LYS A 656 -12.22 -10.83 -106.67
C LYS A 656 -13.27 -11.26 -107.69
N LYS A 657 -14.36 -11.89 -107.23
CA LYS A 657 -15.50 -12.26 -108.07
C LYS A 657 -16.20 -11.01 -108.62
N ASP A 658 -16.58 -10.09 -107.75
CA ASP A 658 -17.27 -8.83 -108.09
C ASP A 658 -16.40 -8.03 -109.07
N LYS A 659 -15.08 -7.95 -108.83
CA LYS A 659 -14.12 -7.36 -109.79
C LYS A 659 -14.14 -8.07 -111.15
N ALA A 660 -14.15 -9.40 -111.19
CA ALA A 660 -14.21 -10.15 -112.45
C ALA A 660 -15.54 -9.95 -113.18
N GLU A 661 -16.66 -9.81 -112.46
CA GLU A 661 -17.98 -9.48 -113.01
C GLU A 661 -18.00 -8.04 -113.58
N TYR A 662 -17.39 -7.06 -112.89
CA TYR A 662 -17.20 -5.71 -113.43
C TYR A 662 -16.25 -5.67 -114.65
N GLU A 663 -15.16 -6.45 -114.65
CA GLU A 663 -14.24 -6.56 -115.80
C GLU A 663 -14.93 -7.24 -117.01
N ALA A 664 -15.77 -8.24 -116.78
CA ALA A 664 -16.60 -8.87 -117.82
C ALA A 664 -17.67 -7.91 -118.38
N ALA A 665 -18.37 -7.16 -117.53
CA ALA A 665 -19.30 -6.12 -117.96
C ALA A 665 -18.59 -5.02 -118.79
N LEU A 666 -17.37 -4.64 -118.41
CA LEU A 666 -16.51 -3.73 -119.18
C LEU A 666 -16.02 -4.31 -120.52
N GLN A 667 -16.02 -5.63 -120.69
CA GLN A 667 -15.74 -6.28 -121.97
C GLN A 667 -17.01 -6.34 -122.84
N ALA A 668 -18.16 -6.68 -122.27
CA ALA A 668 -19.46 -6.66 -122.97
C ALA A 668 -19.77 -5.27 -123.55
N LEU A 669 -19.68 -4.21 -122.72
CA LEU A 669 -19.87 -2.81 -123.16
C LEU A 669 -18.86 -2.37 -124.24
N LYS A 670 -17.67 -3.00 -124.31
CA LYS A 670 -16.70 -2.75 -125.40
C LYS A 670 -17.05 -3.48 -126.69
N MET A 671 -17.68 -4.66 -126.60
CA MET A 671 -18.21 -5.39 -127.74
C MET A 671 -19.41 -4.63 -128.34
N GLU A 672 -20.40 -4.26 -127.52
CA GLU A 672 -21.55 -3.44 -127.93
C GLU A 672 -21.10 -2.14 -128.61
N LEU A 673 -20.16 -1.39 -128.00
CA LEU A 673 -19.56 -0.19 -128.58
C LEU A 673 -18.79 -0.45 -129.89
N SER A 674 -18.36 -1.68 -130.17
CA SER A 674 -17.73 -2.07 -131.43
C SER A 674 -18.76 -2.45 -132.51
N GLU A 675 -19.87 -3.05 -132.09
CA GLU A 675 -21.01 -3.40 -132.94
C GLU A 675 -21.74 -2.12 -133.39
N ASP A 676 -21.97 -1.15 -132.49
CA ASP A 676 -22.48 0.19 -132.82
C ASP A 676 -21.60 0.95 -133.82
N LYS A 677 -20.28 0.81 -133.72
CA LYS A 677 -19.34 1.37 -134.71
C LYS A 677 -19.41 0.65 -136.06
N SER A 678 -19.95 -0.56 -136.11
CA SER A 678 -20.22 -1.28 -137.36
C SER A 678 -21.57 -0.88 -137.97
N THR A 679 -22.63 -0.74 -137.16
CA THR A 679 -23.96 -0.30 -137.63
C THR A 679 -23.92 1.15 -138.12
N LEU A 680 -23.19 2.04 -137.45
CA LEU A 680 -22.93 3.41 -137.92
C LEU A 680 -22.20 3.45 -139.28
N LYS A 681 -21.28 2.52 -139.56
CA LYS A 681 -20.62 2.41 -140.87
C LYS A 681 -21.57 1.91 -141.96
N ILE A 682 -22.53 1.05 -141.62
CA ILE A 682 -23.57 0.57 -142.53
C ILE A 682 -24.57 1.70 -142.83
N SER A 683 -25.02 2.43 -141.79
CA SER A 683 -25.94 3.58 -141.94
C SER A 683 -25.36 4.65 -142.88
N ARG A 684 -24.12 5.09 -142.65
CA ARG A 684 -23.43 6.07 -143.53
C ARG A 684 -23.33 5.62 -144.98
N ARG A 685 -23.12 4.34 -145.24
CA ARG A 685 -23.11 3.78 -146.61
C ARG A 685 -24.48 3.80 -147.29
N ASN A 686 -25.57 3.82 -146.52
CA ASN A 686 -26.92 3.95 -147.06
C ASN A 686 -27.27 5.43 -147.30
N GLU A 687 -26.95 6.34 -146.37
CA GLU A 687 -27.04 7.80 -146.59
C GLU A 687 -26.30 8.23 -147.87
N GLU A 688 -25.12 7.66 -148.11
CA GLU A 688 -24.27 7.97 -149.27
C GLU A 688 -24.76 7.35 -150.60
N LYS A 689 -25.68 6.37 -150.54
CA LYS A 689 -26.47 5.92 -151.72
C LYS A 689 -27.60 6.89 -152.01
N TYR A 690 -28.43 7.22 -151.01
CA TYR A 690 -29.55 8.14 -151.17
C TYR A 690 -29.12 9.53 -151.65
N ARG A 691 -27.92 10.01 -151.23
CA ARG A 691 -27.31 11.23 -151.76
C ARG A 691 -27.07 11.17 -153.28
N LYS A 692 -26.59 10.03 -153.80
CA LYS A 692 -26.33 9.84 -155.24
C LYS A 692 -27.61 9.69 -156.06
N GLU A 693 -28.62 9.05 -155.49
CA GLU A 693 -29.96 8.96 -156.09
C GLU A 693 -30.60 10.36 -156.18
N ALA A 694 -30.44 11.20 -155.16
CA ALA A 694 -30.85 12.61 -155.20
C ALA A 694 -30.07 13.45 -156.24
N GLU A 695 -28.75 13.26 -156.37
CA GLU A 695 -27.95 13.90 -157.45
C GLU A 695 -28.44 13.50 -158.85
N ILE A 696 -28.80 12.22 -159.07
CA ILE A 696 -29.34 11.76 -160.35
C ILE A 696 -30.69 12.41 -160.66
N LEU A 697 -31.58 12.51 -159.66
CA LEU A 697 -32.89 13.16 -159.81
C LEU A 697 -32.76 14.67 -160.08
N GLN A 698 -31.85 15.37 -159.39
CA GLN A 698 -31.57 16.79 -159.66
C GLN A 698 -31.04 17.01 -161.08
N ASN A 699 -30.10 16.18 -161.54
CA ASN A 699 -29.61 16.23 -162.93
C ASN A 699 -30.69 15.85 -163.97
N GLY A 700 -31.76 15.16 -163.56
CA GLY A 700 -32.96 14.94 -164.37
C GLY A 700 -33.84 16.18 -164.50
N MET A 701 -34.10 16.87 -163.38
CA MET A 701 -34.87 18.13 -163.36
C MET A 701 -34.21 19.21 -164.22
N ASN A 702 -32.92 19.46 -164.01
CA ASN A 702 -32.19 20.52 -164.74
C ASN A 702 -32.28 20.34 -166.27
N LYS A 703 -32.29 19.10 -166.79
CA LYS A 703 -32.44 18.82 -168.22
C LYS A 703 -33.82 19.16 -168.77
N LEU A 704 -34.88 18.86 -168.00
CA LEU A 704 -36.24 19.21 -168.37
C LEU A 704 -36.47 20.73 -168.32
N GLU A 705 -35.84 21.43 -167.37
CA GLU A 705 -35.83 22.90 -167.33
C GLU A 705 -35.10 23.50 -168.54
N ASP A 706 -33.95 22.95 -168.91
CA ASP A 706 -33.17 23.31 -170.11
C ASP A 706 -33.95 23.11 -171.42
N GLU A 707 -34.77 22.06 -171.51
CA GLU A 707 -35.64 21.80 -172.67
C GLU A 707 -36.84 22.74 -172.71
N ASN A 708 -37.43 23.04 -171.55
CA ASN A 708 -38.54 23.98 -171.42
C ASN A 708 -38.12 25.42 -171.81
N HIS A 709 -36.93 25.87 -171.39
CA HIS A 709 -36.36 27.17 -171.83
C HIS A 709 -36.18 27.25 -173.36
N LYS A 710 -35.75 26.15 -174.01
CA LYS A 710 -35.58 26.09 -175.48
C LYS A 710 -36.92 26.14 -176.22
N LEU A 711 -38.01 25.65 -175.62
CA LEU A 711 -39.36 25.78 -176.16
C LEU A 711 -39.91 27.20 -175.98
N MET A 712 -39.71 27.81 -174.80
CA MET A 712 -40.11 29.20 -174.54
C MET A 712 -39.43 30.19 -175.49
N ALA A 713 -38.10 30.10 -175.68
CA ALA A 713 -37.35 30.99 -176.57
C ALA A 713 -37.84 30.94 -178.03
N ARG A 714 -38.28 29.76 -178.51
CA ARG A 714 -38.89 29.61 -179.86
C ARG A 714 -40.27 30.27 -179.95
N LEU A 715 -41.03 30.27 -178.86
CA LEU A 715 -42.36 30.89 -178.78
C LEU A 715 -42.23 32.43 -178.71
N GLU A 716 -41.19 32.93 -178.05
CA GLU A 716 -40.85 34.36 -178.03
C GLU A 716 -40.34 34.86 -179.39
N GLN A 717 -39.46 34.11 -180.06
CA GLN A 717 -39.00 34.45 -181.41
C GLN A 717 -40.18 34.59 -182.40
N ALA A 718 -41.12 33.63 -182.37
CA ALA A 718 -42.30 33.65 -183.24
C ALA A 718 -43.27 34.83 -182.96
N LYS A 719 -43.25 35.42 -181.75
CA LYS A 719 -44.01 36.65 -181.47
C LYS A 719 -43.32 37.88 -182.08
N HIS A 720 -42.00 37.98 -181.93
CA HIS A 720 -41.24 39.15 -182.38
C HIS A 720 -41.25 39.31 -183.91
N GLU A 721 -41.32 38.20 -184.64
CA GLU A 721 -41.50 38.17 -186.10
C GLU A 721 -42.90 38.68 -186.54
N PHE A 722 -43.93 38.62 -185.68
CA PHE A 722 -45.25 39.22 -185.93
C PHE A 722 -45.33 40.70 -185.52
N GLU A 723 -44.71 41.07 -184.40
CA GLU A 723 -44.66 42.46 -183.92
C GLU A 723 -43.93 43.38 -184.92
N THR A 724 -42.82 42.92 -185.47
CA THR A 724 -42.01 43.67 -186.44
C THR A 724 -42.73 43.90 -187.78
N GLN A 725 -43.54 42.95 -188.27
CA GLN A 725 -44.37 43.17 -189.46
C GLN A 725 -45.47 44.20 -189.23
N THR A 726 -46.04 44.25 -188.01
CA THR A 726 -47.12 45.19 -187.67
C THR A 726 -46.60 46.63 -187.61
N GLN A 727 -45.45 46.84 -186.96
CA GLN A 727 -44.81 48.17 -186.82
C GLN A 727 -44.39 48.77 -188.17
N LEU A 728 -44.09 47.94 -189.18
CA LEU A 728 -43.72 48.41 -190.52
C LEU A 728 -44.91 49.02 -191.28
N ALA A 729 -46.13 48.53 -191.05
CA ALA A 729 -47.34 49.09 -191.66
C ALA A 729 -47.76 50.42 -191.01
N GLU A 730 -47.60 50.55 -189.70
CA GLU A 730 -47.93 51.77 -188.96
C GLU A 730 -46.94 52.92 -189.24
N THR A 731 -45.66 52.60 -189.47
CA THR A 731 -44.62 53.60 -189.76
C THR A 731 -44.78 54.23 -191.14
N ASP A 732 -45.10 53.47 -192.20
CA ASP A 732 -45.36 54.05 -193.52
C ASP A 732 -46.67 54.86 -193.59
N MET A 733 -47.73 54.42 -192.91
CA MET A 733 -48.97 55.21 -192.77
C MET A 733 -48.74 56.54 -192.03
N SER A 734 -47.84 56.57 -191.05
CA SER A 734 -47.43 57.79 -190.35
C SER A 734 -46.59 58.71 -191.25
N ARG A 735 -45.67 58.13 -192.05
CA ARG A 735 -44.77 58.86 -192.95
C ARG A 735 -45.50 59.59 -194.07
N VAL A 736 -46.55 59.01 -194.64
CA VAL A 736 -47.42 59.66 -195.63
C VAL A 736 -48.19 60.85 -195.02
N ARG A 737 -48.57 60.76 -193.74
CA ARG A 737 -49.32 61.82 -193.05
C ARG A 737 -48.46 63.05 -192.77
N ASN A 738 -47.27 62.85 -192.21
CA ASN A 738 -46.35 63.94 -191.85
C ASN A 738 -45.93 64.75 -193.09
N LEU A 739 -45.65 64.10 -194.22
CA LEU A 739 -45.28 64.76 -195.48
C LEU A 739 -46.40 65.63 -196.08
N ALA A 740 -47.67 65.39 -195.73
CA ALA A 740 -48.78 66.25 -196.12
C ALA A 740 -48.87 67.51 -195.24
N ASP A 741 -48.69 67.36 -193.92
CA ASP A 741 -48.76 68.46 -192.96
C ASP A 741 -47.54 69.41 -193.06
N GLU A 742 -46.34 68.88 -193.32
CA GLU A 742 -45.12 69.67 -193.53
C GLU A 742 -45.22 70.60 -194.75
N LEU A 743 -45.79 70.11 -195.86
CA LEU A 743 -45.96 70.88 -197.09
C LEU A 743 -46.99 72.02 -196.91
N TYR A 744 -48.03 71.78 -196.11
CA TYR A 744 -49.02 72.80 -195.73
C TYR A 744 -48.41 73.91 -194.84
N GLN A 745 -47.54 73.57 -193.89
CA GLN A 745 -46.87 74.58 -193.05
C GLN A 745 -45.81 75.38 -193.85
N ALA A 746 -45.09 74.75 -194.77
CA ALA A 746 -44.12 75.44 -195.64
C ALA A 746 -44.77 76.58 -196.47
N GLN A 747 -45.99 76.37 -196.98
CA GLN A 747 -46.75 77.43 -197.67
C GLN A 747 -47.26 78.56 -196.76
N LYS A 748 -47.25 78.36 -195.45
CA LYS A 748 -47.75 79.32 -194.45
C LYS A 748 -46.67 80.23 -193.89
N GLU A 749 -45.47 79.70 -193.64
CA GLU A 749 -44.35 80.47 -193.06
C GLU A 749 -43.67 81.42 -194.06
N VAL A 750 -43.67 81.13 -195.37
CA VAL A 750 -43.16 82.09 -196.38
C VAL A 750 -43.94 83.42 -196.30
N LYS A 751 -45.28 83.34 -196.21
CA LYS A 751 -46.18 84.49 -196.00
C LYS A 751 -46.03 85.19 -194.64
N ARG A 752 -45.15 84.70 -193.76
CA ARG A 752 -44.90 85.23 -192.42
C ARG A 752 -43.61 86.05 -192.35
N HIS A 753 -42.54 85.62 -193.03
CA HIS A 753 -41.29 86.39 -193.06
C HIS A 753 -41.35 87.62 -193.97
N GLU A 754 -42.23 87.64 -194.98
CA GLU A 754 -42.59 88.87 -195.72
C GLU A 754 -43.03 90.02 -194.78
N ARG A 755 -43.63 89.70 -193.62
CA ARG A 755 -44.06 90.66 -192.58
C ARG A 755 -43.04 90.87 -191.45
N HIS A 756 -41.91 90.17 -191.44
CA HIS A 756 -40.92 90.34 -190.36
C HIS A 756 -39.81 91.34 -190.71
N LEU A 757 -39.54 91.54 -192.01
CA LEU A 757 -38.68 92.63 -192.50
C LEU A 757 -39.23 94.02 -192.16
N GLU A 758 -40.52 94.13 -191.83
CA GLU A 758 -41.18 95.38 -191.40
C GLU A 758 -40.94 95.72 -189.92
N ASN A 759 -40.54 94.76 -189.08
CA ASN A 759 -40.32 94.95 -187.62
C ASN A 759 -38.83 95.11 -187.22
N VAL A 760 -37.90 95.08 -188.19
CA VAL A 760 -36.44 94.93 -187.97
C VAL A 760 -35.83 95.92 -186.96
N VAL A 761 -36.29 97.17 -186.96
CA VAL A 761 -35.49 98.32 -186.50
C VAL A 761 -35.69 98.66 -185.01
N GLN A 762 -36.64 98.03 -184.33
CA GLN A 762 -37.17 98.55 -183.07
C GLN A 762 -36.44 98.08 -181.80
N ASP A 763 -36.17 96.78 -181.65
CA ASP A 763 -35.92 96.18 -180.32
C ASP A 763 -34.42 95.95 -179.99
N PHE A 764 -33.50 96.59 -180.72
CA PHE A 764 -32.05 96.48 -180.51
C PHE A 764 -31.54 97.28 -179.27
N LEU A 765 -32.40 97.48 -178.25
CA LEU A 765 -32.30 98.58 -177.29
C LEU A 765 -32.64 98.27 -175.81
N SER A 766 -33.05 97.06 -175.42
CA SER A 766 -33.57 96.80 -174.05
C SER A 766 -32.58 96.15 -173.05
N GLU A 767 -32.26 94.85 -173.15
CA GLU A 767 -31.45 94.12 -172.14
C GLU A 767 -30.35 93.27 -172.79
N VAL A 768 -29.07 93.25 -172.37
CA VAL A 768 -28.31 93.93 -171.29
C VAL A 768 -28.49 93.41 -169.84
N ASP A 769 -29.64 93.62 -169.18
CA ASP A 769 -29.75 93.56 -167.70
C ASP A 769 -29.94 92.16 -167.06
N SER A 770 -29.43 91.06 -167.62
CA SER A 770 -29.58 89.71 -167.02
C SER A 770 -28.44 88.72 -167.30
N LEU A 771 -27.24 89.05 -166.81
CA LEU A 771 -26.15 88.10 -166.57
C LEU A 771 -26.03 87.76 -165.06
N MET A 772 -25.36 86.64 -164.75
CA MET A 772 -25.09 86.10 -163.38
C MET A 772 -26.34 85.43 -162.73
N ASP A 773 -26.29 84.28 -162.02
CA ASP A 773 -25.31 83.78 -161.04
C ASP A 773 -25.03 82.23 -161.03
N LEU A 774 -23.79 81.87 -160.64
CA LEU A 774 -23.19 80.70 -159.89
C LEU A 774 -23.94 79.34 -159.68
N ALA A 775 -23.37 78.12 -159.57
CA ALA A 775 -22.03 77.45 -159.54
C ALA A 775 -21.13 77.40 -158.24
N ALA A 776 -20.87 76.21 -157.58
CA ALA A 776 -19.63 75.80 -156.78
C ALA A 776 -19.62 74.42 -155.95
N THR A 777 -18.45 74.01 -155.36
CA THR A 777 -17.88 72.69 -154.79
C THR A 777 -18.26 72.20 -153.34
N GLY A 778 -17.78 71.09 -152.67
CA GLY A 778 -17.00 69.82 -153.00
C GLY A 778 -15.96 69.21 -151.96
N SER A 779 -16.00 67.88 -151.61
CA SER A 779 -14.90 66.93 -151.08
C SER A 779 -14.37 66.93 -149.57
N LEU A 780 -13.61 65.98 -148.90
CA LEU A 780 -13.32 64.48 -148.85
C LEU A 780 -12.42 63.96 -147.61
N GLU A 781 -12.52 62.68 -147.14
CA GLU A 781 -11.49 61.69 -146.53
C GLU A 781 -10.70 61.92 -145.14
N LYS A 782 -9.90 61.04 -144.39
CA LYS A 782 -9.43 59.58 -144.29
C LYS A 782 -8.56 59.15 -143.00
N VAL A 783 -8.57 57.86 -142.50
CA VAL A 783 -7.42 56.91 -142.08
C VAL A 783 -6.60 56.79 -140.67
N LYS A 784 -6.32 55.52 -140.16
CA LYS A 784 -5.15 54.84 -139.38
C LYS A 784 -4.88 54.73 -137.80
N THR A 785 -3.76 54.04 -137.35
CA THR A 785 -3.45 53.29 -136.04
C THR A 785 -1.93 53.17 -135.57
N VAL A 786 -1.53 52.66 -134.34
CA VAL A 786 -0.17 52.05 -133.89
C VAL A 786 -0.02 51.51 -132.38
N HIS A 787 1.17 51.06 -131.85
CA HIS A 787 1.47 50.10 -130.69
C HIS A 787 2.62 50.45 -129.62
N SER A 788 2.80 49.61 -128.54
CA SER A 788 4.07 49.21 -127.76
C SER A 788 4.56 49.94 -126.44
N VAL A 789 5.41 49.43 -125.46
CA VAL A 789 5.67 48.07 -124.81
C VAL A 789 6.67 48.06 -123.56
N LYS A 790 6.58 47.07 -122.59
CA LYS A 790 7.51 46.47 -121.50
C LYS A 790 8.42 47.26 -120.49
N GLY A 791 8.40 46.89 -119.17
CA GLY A 791 9.47 47.11 -118.13
C GLY A 791 9.00 47.09 -116.62
N ALA A 792 9.82 46.74 -115.61
CA ALA A 792 9.50 46.60 -114.15
C ALA A 792 10.79 46.53 -113.25
N PRO A 793 10.84 46.32 -111.88
CA PRO A 793 9.80 46.12 -110.82
C PRO A 793 10.08 46.84 -109.43
N ASN A 794 9.36 46.42 -108.34
CA ASN A 794 9.53 46.65 -106.87
C ASN A 794 9.57 48.11 -106.28
N GLY A 795 8.95 48.48 -105.13
CA GLY A 795 7.98 47.81 -104.22
C GLY A 795 8.17 48.21 -102.73
N LEU A 796 7.18 48.81 -102.02
CA LEU A 796 7.38 49.26 -100.60
C LEU A 796 6.15 49.42 -99.66
N ALA A 797 4.89 49.51 -100.11
CA ALA A 797 3.81 50.11 -99.29
C ALA A 797 3.14 49.21 -98.22
N THR A 798 3.12 47.88 -98.37
CA THR A 798 2.20 47.00 -97.60
C THR A 798 2.74 46.45 -96.28
N SER A 799 4.07 46.32 -96.12
CA SER A 799 4.69 45.65 -94.96
C SER A 799 4.49 46.37 -93.61
N ILE A 800 4.29 47.70 -93.63
CA ILE A 800 4.25 48.55 -92.43
C ILE A 800 2.97 48.33 -91.60
N VAL A 801 1.89 47.82 -92.21
CA VAL A 801 0.59 47.65 -91.54
C VAL A 801 0.63 46.49 -90.52
N ASP A 802 1.13 45.31 -90.90
CA ASP A 802 1.08 44.11 -90.05
C ASP A 802 1.91 44.21 -88.77
N ILE A 803 3.05 44.90 -88.83
CA ILE A 803 3.93 45.12 -87.68
C ILE A 803 3.20 45.95 -86.61
N LYS A 804 2.42 46.95 -87.04
CA LYS A 804 1.63 47.84 -86.16
C LYS A 804 0.56 47.07 -85.39
N THR A 805 -0.04 46.05 -86.00
CA THR A 805 -1.10 45.22 -85.40
C THR A 805 -0.54 44.28 -84.32
N LYS A 806 0.55 43.55 -84.63
CA LYS A 806 1.21 42.65 -83.65
C LYS A 806 1.73 43.40 -82.42
N MET A 807 2.27 44.62 -82.60
CA MET A 807 2.68 45.47 -81.47
C MET A 807 1.52 46.04 -80.64
N LYS A 808 0.26 45.99 -81.07
CA LYS A 808 -0.90 46.29 -80.19
C LYS A 808 -1.24 45.10 -79.29
N TRP A 809 -1.23 43.89 -79.83
CA TRP A 809 -1.58 42.65 -79.11
C TRP A 809 -0.62 42.32 -77.97
N LEU A 810 0.70 42.38 -78.22
CA LEU A 810 1.72 42.12 -77.19
C LEU A 810 1.65 43.11 -76.00
N ARG A 811 1.23 44.36 -76.25
CA ARG A 811 0.98 45.35 -75.19
C ARG A 811 -0.29 45.08 -74.38
N GLY A 812 -1.22 44.26 -74.88
CA GLY A 812 -2.32 43.71 -74.07
C GLY A 812 -1.78 42.66 -73.09
N GLN A 813 -1.34 41.53 -73.63
CA GLN A 813 -0.71 40.39 -72.93
C GLN A 813 0.21 40.82 -71.78
N LEU A 814 1.15 41.74 -72.03
CA LEU A 814 2.13 42.17 -71.03
C LEU A 814 1.47 42.92 -69.84
N ARG A 815 0.47 43.77 -70.09
CA ARG A 815 -0.24 44.49 -69.01
C ARG A 815 -1.09 43.56 -68.15
N ASP A 816 -1.70 42.55 -68.76
CA ASP A 816 -2.56 41.64 -68.02
C ASP A 816 -1.75 40.61 -67.22
N LYS A 817 -0.57 40.19 -67.72
CA LYS A 817 0.44 39.49 -66.88
C LYS A 817 0.95 40.34 -65.71
N ILE A 818 1.26 41.62 -65.93
CA ILE A 818 1.68 42.51 -64.83
C ILE A 818 0.57 42.64 -63.77
N LYS A 819 -0.71 42.71 -64.15
CA LYS A 819 -1.83 42.73 -63.19
C LYS A 819 -1.97 41.43 -62.41
N THR A 820 -1.87 40.26 -63.05
CA THR A 820 -1.99 38.97 -62.34
C THR A 820 -0.77 38.73 -61.43
N GLU A 821 0.43 39.09 -61.86
CA GLU A 821 1.63 39.07 -61.04
C GLU A 821 1.51 40.01 -59.83
N GLN A 822 1.04 41.25 -60.03
CA GLN A 822 0.79 42.20 -58.94
C GLN A 822 -0.31 41.76 -57.98
N LYS A 823 -1.26 40.91 -58.42
CA LYS A 823 -2.24 40.27 -57.53
C LYS A 823 -1.58 39.15 -56.72
N LEU A 824 -0.95 38.17 -57.37
CA LEU A 824 -0.24 37.07 -56.70
C LEU A 824 0.83 37.58 -55.70
N ARG A 825 1.57 38.65 -56.04
CA ARG A 825 2.52 39.32 -55.13
C ARG A 825 1.87 40.09 -53.98
N ARG A 826 0.53 40.22 -53.92
CA ARG A 826 -0.23 40.83 -52.82
C ARG A 826 -0.80 39.73 -51.94
N ASP A 827 -1.51 38.80 -52.56
CA ASP A 827 -2.09 37.60 -51.94
C ASP A 827 -1.01 36.79 -51.16
N LEU A 828 0.21 36.65 -51.73
CA LEU A 828 1.36 36.02 -51.07
C LEU A 828 1.90 36.81 -49.86
N ARG A 829 1.83 38.14 -49.87
CA ARG A 829 2.26 38.98 -48.73
C ARG A 829 1.25 38.91 -47.59
N GLU A 830 -0.03 38.89 -47.90
CA GLU A 830 -1.11 38.78 -46.91
C GLU A 830 -1.03 37.43 -46.18
N ALA A 831 -0.79 36.34 -46.90
CA ALA A 831 -0.54 35.01 -46.30
C ALA A 831 0.69 34.99 -45.37
N LEU A 832 1.79 35.62 -45.78
CA LEU A 832 2.99 35.74 -44.94
C LEU A 832 2.71 36.56 -43.67
N THR A 833 1.96 37.67 -43.77
CA THR A 833 1.63 38.49 -42.57
C THR A 833 0.75 37.77 -41.55
N CYS A 834 -0.18 36.90 -41.96
CA CYS A 834 -0.95 36.10 -41.00
C CYS A 834 -0.03 35.14 -40.22
N THR A 835 0.81 34.37 -40.93
CA THR A 835 1.75 33.44 -40.26
C THR A 835 2.79 34.14 -39.39
N GLU A 836 3.15 35.40 -39.68
CA GLU A 836 3.96 36.21 -38.78
C GLU A 836 3.23 36.62 -37.49
N ILE A 837 1.93 36.89 -37.54
CA ILE A 837 1.11 37.27 -36.37
C ILE A 837 0.95 36.07 -35.44
N ASP A 838 0.58 34.91 -35.98
CA ASP A 838 0.45 33.67 -35.20
C ASP A 838 1.79 33.26 -34.57
N ARG A 839 2.90 33.40 -35.32
CA ARG A 839 4.26 33.19 -34.80
C ARG A 839 4.60 34.15 -33.66
N LYS A 840 4.23 35.44 -33.76
CA LYS A 840 4.46 36.43 -32.69
C LYS A 840 3.64 36.10 -31.44
N TYR A 841 2.38 35.69 -31.60
CA TYR A 841 1.53 35.24 -30.50
C TYR A 841 2.11 34.01 -29.79
N LEU A 842 2.51 32.98 -30.53
CA LEU A 842 3.10 31.76 -29.97
C LEU A 842 4.44 32.03 -29.27
N LEU A 843 5.27 32.95 -29.78
CA LEU A 843 6.51 33.36 -29.11
C LEU A 843 6.23 34.13 -27.81
N GLN A 844 5.23 35.01 -27.77
CA GLN A 844 4.82 35.68 -26.53
C GLN A 844 4.22 34.71 -25.50
N GLU A 845 3.49 33.69 -25.94
CA GLU A 845 2.91 32.68 -25.04
C GLU A 845 3.96 31.67 -24.54
N LEU A 846 5.02 31.42 -25.31
CA LEU A 846 6.22 30.73 -24.81
C LEU A 846 6.98 31.59 -23.80
N GLN A 847 7.22 32.88 -24.10
CA GLN A 847 7.93 33.78 -23.19
C GLN A 847 7.25 33.89 -21.83
N LYS A 848 5.91 34.01 -21.76
CA LYS A 848 5.17 33.98 -20.48
C LYS A 848 5.35 32.68 -19.70
N ARG A 849 5.55 31.56 -20.39
CA ARG A 849 5.78 30.25 -19.74
C ARG A 849 7.23 30.12 -19.27
N GLU A 850 8.17 30.73 -19.97
CA GLU A 850 9.55 30.89 -19.50
C GLU A 850 9.59 31.80 -18.24
N GLU A 851 8.88 32.92 -18.25
CA GLU A 851 8.72 33.84 -17.10
C GLU A 851 8.11 33.11 -15.87
N VAL A 852 7.05 32.31 -16.05
CA VAL A 852 6.45 31.50 -14.96
C VAL A 852 7.38 30.35 -14.50
N LEU A 853 8.22 29.81 -15.37
CA LEU A 853 9.22 28.80 -14.99
C LEU A 853 10.36 29.43 -14.18
N ASP A 854 10.81 30.63 -14.53
CA ASP A 854 11.78 31.40 -13.76
C ASP A 854 11.21 31.79 -12.38
N GLU A 855 9.94 32.23 -12.30
CA GLU A 855 9.24 32.43 -11.03
C GLU A 855 9.25 31.16 -10.17
N LEU A 856 8.87 30.00 -10.73
CA LEU A 856 8.91 28.71 -10.02
C LEU A 856 10.33 28.31 -9.58
N VAL A 857 11.37 28.63 -10.36
CA VAL A 857 12.77 28.41 -9.98
C VAL A 857 13.18 29.33 -8.82
N THR A 858 12.78 30.60 -8.82
CA THR A 858 13.05 31.50 -7.69
C THR A 858 12.33 31.07 -6.41
N VAL A 859 11.05 30.68 -6.49
CA VAL A 859 10.29 30.15 -5.35
C VAL A 859 10.92 28.86 -4.81
N LYS A 860 11.38 27.96 -5.70
CA LYS A 860 12.12 26.76 -5.30
C LYS A 860 13.43 27.10 -4.58
N GLN A 861 14.18 28.10 -5.06
CA GLN A 861 15.41 28.54 -4.41
C GLN A 861 15.12 29.20 -3.04
N GLU A 862 14.06 30.01 -2.92
CA GLU A 862 13.65 30.54 -1.61
C GLU A 862 13.25 29.44 -0.63
N LEU A 863 12.52 28.42 -1.08
CA LEU A 863 12.14 27.29 -0.21
C LEU A 863 13.36 26.50 0.25
N SER A 864 14.32 26.25 -0.65
CA SER A 864 15.60 25.60 -0.28
C SER A 864 16.43 26.47 0.68
N ASN A 865 16.43 27.79 0.52
CA ASN A 865 17.10 28.70 1.46
C ASN A 865 16.41 28.67 2.84
N ARG A 866 15.07 28.70 2.90
CA ARG A 866 14.29 28.57 4.15
C ARG A 866 14.50 27.21 4.82
N GLU A 867 14.67 26.14 4.05
CA GLU A 867 14.99 24.81 4.55
C GLU A 867 16.37 24.77 5.22
N ILE A 868 17.38 25.43 4.62
CA ILE A 868 18.71 25.63 5.23
C ILE A 868 18.64 26.52 6.48
N GLU A 869 17.88 27.61 6.45
CA GLU A 869 17.67 28.49 7.62
C GLU A 869 17.01 27.74 8.78
N ASN A 870 16.00 26.90 8.50
CA ASN A 870 15.36 26.03 9.49
C ASN A 870 16.34 24.95 10.03
N MET A 871 17.17 24.35 9.17
CA MET A 871 18.18 23.38 9.58
C MET A 871 19.20 24.01 10.54
N ASN A 872 19.75 25.17 10.18
CA ASN A 872 20.68 25.93 11.03
C ASN A 872 20.03 26.35 12.37
N ALA A 873 18.75 26.72 12.36
CA ALA A 873 18.00 27.04 13.59
C ALA A 873 17.78 25.81 14.48
N VAL A 874 17.59 24.62 13.89
CA VAL A 874 17.52 23.35 14.61
C VAL A 874 18.88 22.95 15.18
N GLU A 875 19.98 23.16 14.44
CA GLU A 875 21.35 22.92 14.93
C GLU A 875 21.66 23.80 16.16
N VAL A 876 21.40 25.11 16.11
CA VAL A 876 21.58 26.03 17.26
C VAL A 876 20.70 25.64 18.46
N LEU A 877 19.48 25.14 18.22
CA LEU A 877 18.63 24.62 19.30
C LEU A 877 19.16 23.29 19.87
N GLN A 878 19.83 22.46 19.09
CA GLN A 878 20.51 21.24 19.58
C GLN A 878 21.76 21.59 20.40
N GLU A 879 22.57 22.56 19.96
CA GLU A 879 23.70 23.07 20.75
C GLU A 879 23.25 23.65 22.09
N HIS A 880 22.21 24.50 22.11
CA HIS A 880 21.64 25.00 23.37
C HIS A 880 21.05 23.91 24.26
N LEU A 881 20.52 22.81 23.71
CA LEU A 881 20.05 21.67 24.51
C LEU A 881 21.21 20.84 25.08
N LEU A 882 22.33 20.74 24.37
CA LEU A 882 23.58 20.16 24.88
C LEU A 882 24.14 21.01 26.03
N ASP A 883 24.34 22.31 25.83
CA ASP A 883 24.82 23.24 26.87
C ASP A 883 23.94 23.20 28.13
N LEU A 884 22.61 23.17 27.97
CA LEU A 884 21.67 23.09 29.09
C LEU A 884 21.72 21.72 29.79
N THR A 885 22.02 20.63 29.06
CA THR A 885 22.20 19.29 29.64
C THR A 885 23.49 19.23 30.46
N ASP A 886 24.60 19.71 29.90
CA ASP A 886 25.89 19.81 30.59
C ASP A 886 25.79 20.71 31.84
N GLU A 887 25.05 21.83 31.77
CA GLU A 887 24.74 22.66 32.95
C GLU A 887 23.97 21.88 34.03
N LEU A 888 22.99 21.06 33.66
CA LEU A 888 22.21 20.26 34.60
C LEU A 888 23.03 19.12 35.22
N GLU A 889 23.88 18.45 34.44
CA GLU A 889 24.80 17.44 34.98
C GLU A 889 25.85 18.07 35.91
N LEU A 890 26.43 19.21 35.54
CA LEU A 890 27.35 19.97 36.40
C LEU A 890 26.68 20.50 37.67
N ARG A 891 25.38 20.84 37.65
CA ARG A 891 24.60 21.18 38.84
C ARG A 891 24.41 19.95 39.74
N LYS A 892 24.00 18.81 39.17
CA LYS A 892 23.82 17.54 39.88
C LYS A 892 25.11 17.08 40.56
N ILE A 893 26.25 17.12 39.85
CA ILE A 893 27.57 16.78 40.42
C ILE A 893 27.88 17.67 41.63
N LYS A 894 27.68 18.99 41.52
CA LYS A 894 27.91 19.95 42.64
C LYS A 894 26.95 19.75 43.81
N GLU A 895 25.75 19.20 43.60
CA GLU A 895 24.81 18.84 44.66
C GLU A 895 25.22 17.54 45.35
N GLU A 896 25.64 16.52 44.59
CA GLU A 896 26.21 15.30 45.15
C GLU A 896 27.52 15.57 45.92
N GLU A 897 28.38 16.46 45.46
CA GLU A 897 29.59 16.89 46.19
C GLU A 897 29.26 17.56 47.52
N LYS A 898 28.26 18.44 47.56
CA LYS A 898 27.77 19.05 48.82
C LYS A 898 27.18 18.00 49.77
N ALA A 899 26.44 17.03 49.24
CA ALA A 899 25.90 15.92 50.04
C ALA A 899 27.04 15.06 50.64
N LYS A 900 28.06 14.72 49.83
CA LYS A 900 29.28 14.01 50.28
C LYS A 900 30.04 14.82 51.34
N LEU A 901 30.13 16.14 51.19
CA LEU A 901 30.76 17.03 52.18
C LEU A 901 30.00 17.02 53.51
N HIS A 902 28.67 17.21 53.50
CA HIS A 902 27.85 17.19 54.71
C HIS A 902 27.83 15.83 55.41
N GLU A 903 27.88 14.71 54.66
CA GLU A 903 28.01 13.38 55.25
C GLU A 903 29.40 13.21 55.92
N SER A 904 30.47 13.79 55.34
CA SER A 904 31.80 13.83 55.95
C SER A 904 31.86 14.72 57.20
N GLU A 905 31.25 15.90 57.18
CA GLU A 905 31.15 16.80 58.36
C GLU A 905 30.38 16.09 59.50
N LYS A 906 29.27 15.43 59.17
CA LYS A 906 28.46 14.63 60.09
C LYS A 906 29.25 13.46 60.68
N GLN A 907 30.04 12.74 59.88
CA GLN A 907 30.91 11.68 60.40
C GLN A 907 31.99 12.26 61.32
N GLN A 908 32.61 13.38 60.96
CA GLN A 908 33.62 14.05 61.79
C GLN A 908 33.05 14.50 63.15
N ILE A 909 31.80 14.97 63.18
CA ILE A 909 31.07 15.28 64.43
C ILE A 909 30.77 14.01 65.25
N ILE A 910 30.46 12.88 64.61
CA ILE A 910 30.28 11.59 65.31
C ILE A 910 31.61 11.15 65.93
N ASP A 911 32.70 11.20 65.18
CA ASP A 911 34.04 10.83 65.64
C ASP A 911 34.45 11.71 66.84
N GLU A 912 34.24 13.03 66.80
CA GLU A 912 34.47 13.94 67.93
C GLU A 912 33.62 13.59 69.17
N ILE A 913 32.36 13.17 68.99
CA ILE A 913 31.47 12.75 70.08
C ILE A 913 31.93 11.41 70.70
N GLU A 914 32.44 10.47 69.91
CA GLU A 914 33.01 9.22 70.43
C GLU A 914 34.34 9.47 71.15
N ASP A 915 35.20 10.33 70.60
CA ASP A 915 36.47 10.73 71.20
C ASP A 915 36.26 11.48 72.53
N LEU A 916 35.21 12.30 72.65
CA LEU A 916 34.76 12.90 73.91
C LEU A 916 34.20 11.87 74.90
N ARG A 917 33.41 10.89 74.41
CA ARG A 917 32.83 9.82 75.22
C ARG A 917 33.92 8.95 75.85
N ASP A 918 34.93 8.55 75.10
CA ASP A 918 36.03 7.74 75.61
C ASP A 918 36.97 8.56 76.53
N LYS A 919 37.18 9.86 76.29
CA LYS A 919 37.88 10.75 77.25
C LYS A 919 37.13 10.87 78.59
N GLU A 920 35.80 10.94 78.59
CA GLU A 920 35.03 10.99 79.84
C GLU A 920 34.93 9.62 80.51
N LYS A 921 34.86 8.52 79.76
CA LYS A 921 34.99 7.15 80.27
C LYS A 921 36.35 6.91 80.95
N LEU A 922 37.46 7.33 80.34
CA LEU A 922 38.79 7.28 80.96
C LEU A 922 38.84 8.11 82.26
N ARG A 923 38.17 9.27 82.32
CA ARG A 923 38.02 10.04 83.57
C ARG A 923 37.19 9.32 84.62
N ILE A 924 36.14 8.60 84.23
CA ILE A 924 35.33 7.78 85.14
C ILE A 924 36.15 6.59 85.66
N GLU A 925 36.89 5.91 84.80
CA GLU A 925 37.81 4.82 85.16
C GLU A 925 38.93 5.32 86.09
N GLU A 926 39.54 6.49 85.81
CA GLU A 926 40.48 7.14 86.72
C GLU A 926 39.86 7.47 88.09
N ARG A 927 38.65 8.03 88.11
CA ARG A 927 37.93 8.35 89.36
C ARG A 927 37.63 7.08 90.15
N TYR A 928 37.17 6.02 89.48
CA TYR A 928 36.92 4.72 90.08
C TYR A 928 38.20 4.10 90.63
N HIS A 929 39.32 4.17 89.90
CA HIS A 929 40.60 3.64 90.34
C HIS A 929 41.23 4.47 91.46
N LYS A 930 41.00 5.78 91.51
CA LYS A 930 41.31 6.66 92.66
C LYS A 930 40.44 6.30 93.87
N LEU A 931 39.14 6.09 93.69
CA LEU A 931 38.21 5.64 94.73
C LEU A 931 38.62 4.27 95.30
N GLN A 932 39.01 3.33 94.43
CA GLN A 932 39.50 2.01 94.79
C GLN A 932 40.83 2.09 95.58
N LYS A 933 41.72 3.03 95.24
CA LYS A 933 42.94 3.31 96.01
C LYS A 933 42.63 3.92 97.38
N THR A 934 41.66 4.83 97.50
CA THR A 934 41.21 5.34 98.81
C THR A 934 40.48 4.28 99.63
N MET A 935 39.69 3.38 99.02
CA MET A 935 39.08 2.25 99.72
C MET A 935 40.14 1.26 100.22
N LYS A 936 41.20 0.99 99.44
CA LYS A 936 42.33 0.19 99.91
C LYS A 936 43.06 0.87 101.06
N ALA A 937 43.37 2.16 100.95
CA ALA A 937 43.99 2.92 102.05
C ALA A 937 43.16 2.85 103.33
N LEU A 938 41.84 3.05 103.26
CA LEU A 938 40.92 2.93 104.40
C LEU A 938 40.83 1.48 104.93
N GLN A 939 40.83 0.46 104.05
CA GLN A 939 40.88 -0.95 104.48
C GLN A 939 42.21 -1.29 105.16
N ASP A 940 43.32 -0.71 104.71
CA ASP A 940 44.64 -0.94 105.27
C ASP A 940 44.85 -0.13 106.57
N GLU A 941 44.27 1.07 106.71
CA GLU A 941 44.14 1.78 108.00
C GLU A 941 43.29 0.99 109.00
N ILE A 942 42.16 0.42 108.58
CA ILE A 942 41.32 -0.46 109.41
C ILE A 942 42.07 -1.75 109.79
N ARG A 943 42.88 -2.33 108.88
CA ARG A 943 43.74 -3.48 109.20
C ARG A 943 44.85 -3.13 110.19
N MET A 944 45.50 -1.98 110.02
CA MET A 944 46.53 -1.51 110.96
C MET A 944 45.93 -1.22 112.34
N ALA A 945 44.69 -0.72 112.43
CA ALA A 945 43.94 -0.63 113.67
C ALA A 945 43.55 -2.01 114.23
N SER A 946 43.28 -3.00 113.37
CA SER A 946 42.91 -4.37 113.76
C SER A 946 44.07 -5.23 114.25
N VAL A 947 45.33 -4.85 114.03
CA VAL A 947 46.51 -5.64 114.45
C VAL A 947 46.81 -5.50 115.95
N ASN A 948 46.43 -4.40 116.59
CA ASN A 948 46.70 -4.15 118.01
C ASN A 948 45.45 -4.31 118.87
N ASN A 949 45.21 -5.51 119.41
CA ASN A 949 44.25 -5.71 120.50
C ASN A 949 44.89 -6.32 121.76
N HIS A 950 45.74 -5.50 122.38
CA HIS A 950 46.04 -5.51 123.82
C HIS A 950 46.17 -4.04 124.24
N LYS A 951 45.27 -3.43 125.01
CA LYS A 951 43.94 -3.87 125.49
C LYS A 951 43.03 -2.64 125.56
N VAL A 952 41.71 -2.82 125.43
CA VAL A 952 40.70 -1.83 125.91
C VAL A 952 39.79 -2.50 126.94
N HIS A 953 40.38 -2.77 128.11
CA HIS A 953 39.77 -2.87 129.43
C HIS A 953 40.94 -2.82 130.43
N GLU A 954 40.91 -2.03 131.51
CA GLU A 954 39.81 -1.22 132.06
C GLU A 954 40.03 0.29 131.85
N LEU A 955 38.94 1.10 131.88
CA LEU A 955 38.85 2.37 132.66
C LEU A 955 37.52 3.16 132.53
N GLU A 956 36.38 2.52 132.23
CA GLU A 956 35.06 3.16 132.42
C GLU A 956 34.60 3.17 133.89
N LYS A 957 35.45 3.71 134.78
CA LYS A 957 35.07 4.41 136.02
C LYS A 957 36.30 4.95 136.76
N ASN A 958 36.41 6.28 136.83
CA ASN A 958 36.02 6.95 138.07
C ASN A 958 35.94 8.49 137.90
N LEU A 959 34.73 9.01 138.04
CA LEU A 959 34.50 10.19 138.86
C LEU A 959 34.99 9.85 140.29
N GLN A 960 35.58 10.74 141.10
CA GLN A 960 35.49 12.21 141.12
C GLN A 960 36.70 12.86 141.82
N ASN A 961 37.05 14.09 141.41
CA ASN A 961 37.70 15.17 142.19
C ASN A 961 39.11 14.90 142.80
N MET A 962 40.12 15.74 142.56
CA MET A 962 40.21 17.11 143.11
C MET A 962 41.27 18.01 142.42
N LYS A 963 41.21 19.31 142.77
CA LYS A 963 42.12 20.46 142.54
C LYS A 963 43.63 20.12 142.54
N GLY A 964 44.55 20.85 141.88
CA GLY A 964 44.46 22.08 141.07
C GLY A 964 45.79 22.88 141.03
N SER A 965 45.78 24.09 140.41
CA SER A 965 46.86 25.12 140.35
C SER A 965 47.98 25.07 139.28
N THR A 966 47.88 26.05 138.37
CA THR A 966 48.86 27.04 137.81
C THR A 966 50.27 27.19 138.47
N PRO A 967 51.31 27.88 137.87
CA PRO A 967 51.21 28.95 136.84
C PRO A 967 52.34 29.22 135.77
N LYS A 968 51.93 29.86 134.65
CA LYS A 968 52.56 30.99 133.89
C LYS A 968 53.93 30.89 133.12
N LYS A 969 53.82 31.11 131.80
CA LYS A 969 54.56 32.08 130.92
C LYS A 969 56.10 32.00 130.65
N LYS A 970 56.48 31.79 129.38
CA LYS A 970 57.18 32.74 128.44
C LYS A 970 57.31 32.08 127.03
N ARG A 971 57.00 32.78 125.92
CA ARG A 971 57.87 33.58 125.00
C ARG A 971 59.08 32.83 124.37
N VAL A 972 59.51 33.00 123.10
CA VAL A 972 58.88 33.26 121.75
C VAL A 972 59.97 33.55 120.67
N ARG A 973 59.82 32.96 119.46
CA ARG A 973 60.34 33.39 118.13
C ARG A 973 61.85 33.38 117.75
N ILE A 974 62.05 33.36 116.42
CA ILE A 974 63.10 34.05 115.58
C ILE A 974 64.46 33.30 115.48
N VAL A 975 64.76 32.68 114.31
CA VAL A 975 65.48 33.20 113.09
C VAL A 975 66.99 32.92 113.20
N GLU A 976 67.68 32.38 112.19
CA GLU A 976 68.36 33.15 111.12
C GLU A 976 68.36 32.52 109.71
N ARG A 977 69.04 33.18 108.76
CA ARG A 977 69.00 33.05 107.29
C ARG A 977 70.42 33.29 106.75
N PRO A 978 70.82 32.78 105.56
CA PRO A 978 71.06 33.72 104.45
C PRO A 978 70.89 33.15 103.01
N THR A 979 70.89 34.05 102.01
CA THR A 979 71.44 33.94 100.62
C THR A 979 71.13 32.74 99.68
N SER A 980 71.04 32.86 98.34
CA SER A 980 70.82 34.00 97.44
C SER A 980 70.78 33.57 95.95
N ARG A 981 69.81 34.07 95.15
CA ARG A 981 69.95 34.58 93.75
C ARG A 981 68.60 35.04 93.19
N SER A 982 68.62 35.93 92.18
CA SER A 982 67.51 36.34 91.26
C SER A 982 66.12 36.59 91.87
N SER A 983 65.71 37.84 92.13
CA SER A 983 64.96 38.73 91.20
C SER A 983 63.52 38.24 90.90
N GLU A 984 62.44 39.01 91.06
CA GLU A 984 62.33 40.49 91.18
C GLU A 984 61.06 40.97 91.96
N ARG A 985 60.77 42.28 91.95
CA ARG A 985 59.77 42.94 92.83
C ARG A 985 58.31 42.75 92.36
N SER A 986 57.36 42.75 93.31
CA SER A 986 55.94 43.11 93.10
C SER A 986 55.29 43.64 94.40
N ARG A 987 54.06 44.19 94.34
CA ARG A 987 53.50 45.08 95.38
C ARG A 987 51.96 45.19 95.35
N SER A 988 51.39 45.75 96.43
CA SER A 988 50.02 46.33 96.56
C SER A 988 48.92 45.33 97.00
N GLN A 989 47.87 45.66 97.80
CA GLN A 989 47.13 46.91 98.09
C GLN A 989 46.07 47.28 97.02
N SER A 990 45.08 48.10 97.43
CA SER A 990 44.18 48.99 96.66
C SER A 990 44.14 48.82 95.12
N ARG A 991 42.97 48.62 94.52
CA ARG A 991 41.95 49.68 94.35
C ARG A 991 42.49 51.01 93.77
N SER A 992 43.14 50.96 92.61
CA SER A 992 43.18 52.10 91.67
C SER A 992 43.70 51.65 90.29
N ARG A 993 43.13 52.08 89.16
CA ARG A 993 42.02 53.04 88.98
C ARG A 993 41.36 52.86 87.60
N SER A 994 40.20 53.51 87.43
CA SER A 994 39.61 54.01 86.16
C SER A 994 39.83 53.19 84.87
N ALA A 995 38.80 52.67 84.21
CA ALA A 995 37.35 52.77 84.46
C ALA A 995 36.65 51.55 83.79
N SER A 996 35.39 51.16 84.05
CA SER A 996 34.14 51.94 84.08
C SER A 996 33.90 52.73 82.77
N PRO A 997 32.63 53.01 82.36
CA PRO A 997 31.39 52.78 83.12
C PRO A 997 30.26 52.08 82.32
N ARG A 998 29.16 51.75 83.02
CA ARG A 998 27.82 51.41 82.49
C ARG A 998 27.70 50.05 81.75
N ARG A 999 26.53 49.40 81.67
CA ARG A 999 25.25 49.45 82.42
C ARG A 999 24.71 47.99 82.40
N ARG A 1000 23.99 47.48 83.41
CA ARG A 1000 22.55 47.66 83.72
C ARG A 1000 21.60 47.50 82.51
N PRO A 1001 20.39 46.94 82.74
CA PRO A 1001 19.85 45.83 81.95
C PRO A 1001 18.85 46.30 80.87
N VAL A 1002 18.11 45.37 80.25
CA VAL A 1002 16.62 45.42 80.17
C VAL A 1002 16.02 44.14 79.56
N THR A 1003 14.89 43.71 80.12
CA THR A 1003 13.78 43.06 79.41
C THR A 1003 12.47 43.77 79.84
N PRO A 1004 11.35 43.67 79.08
CA PRO A 1004 11.22 43.50 77.64
C PRO A 1004 11.16 44.91 76.97
N PRO A 1005 10.04 45.62 76.63
CA PRO A 1005 8.62 45.26 76.43
C PRO A 1005 8.04 45.51 75.01
N THR A 1006 7.06 44.68 74.65
CA THR A 1006 5.83 44.93 73.86
C THR A 1006 5.67 46.21 73.02
N ARG A 1007 5.35 46.04 71.72
CA ARG A 1007 4.29 46.82 71.01
C ARG A 1007 3.73 46.10 69.77
N LEU A 1008 2.60 45.43 69.96
CA LEU A 1008 1.43 45.54 69.06
C LEU A 1008 0.86 46.98 69.18
N PRO A 1009 0.01 47.52 68.27
CA PRO A 1009 -1.02 46.77 67.53
C PRO A 1009 -1.33 47.28 66.10
N CYS A 1010 -2.42 46.75 65.52
CA CYS A 1010 -3.32 47.29 64.48
C CYS A 1010 -2.71 47.86 63.17
N GLY A 1011 -3.20 47.51 61.98
CA GLY A 1011 -4.33 46.65 61.62
C GLY A 1011 -5.05 47.18 60.37
N HIS A 1012 -6.03 46.43 59.86
CA HIS A 1012 -6.99 46.83 58.80
C HIS A 1012 -6.39 47.15 57.41
N ASP A 1013 -7.09 46.93 56.29
CA ASP A 1013 -8.27 46.10 55.98
C ASP A 1013 -8.25 45.81 54.47
N ASP A 1014 -8.83 44.67 54.05
CA ASP A 1014 -9.29 44.39 52.67
C ASP A 1014 -8.21 44.50 51.54
N THR A 1015 -8.46 44.21 50.24
CA THR A 1015 -9.65 43.66 49.55
C THR A 1015 -9.21 42.66 48.45
N LEU A 1016 -10.10 41.74 48.09
CA LEU A 1016 -10.19 41.10 46.76
C LEU A 1016 -10.82 42.08 45.73
N PRO A 1017 -10.94 41.81 44.40
CA PRO A 1017 -10.30 40.82 43.51
C PRO A 1017 -9.87 41.42 42.13
N MET A 1018 -9.58 40.51 41.17
CA MET A 1018 -9.99 40.56 39.73
C MET A 1018 -9.37 41.53 38.69
N ALA A 1019 -9.06 40.91 37.54
CA ALA A 1019 -9.31 41.33 36.15
C ALA A 1019 -8.47 42.43 35.46
N MET A 1020 -8.15 42.16 34.18
CA MET A 1020 -8.30 43.00 32.95
C MET A 1020 -7.99 44.52 33.01
N THR A 1021 -7.35 45.15 32.01
CA THR A 1021 -6.93 44.73 30.65
C THR A 1021 -5.90 45.72 30.03
N ASP A 1022 -5.33 45.33 28.88
CA ASP A 1022 -5.03 46.14 27.67
C ASP A 1022 -4.06 47.35 27.64
N GLU A 1023 -3.55 47.52 26.41
CA GLU A 1023 -3.17 48.75 25.69
C GLU A 1023 -1.99 49.64 26.13
N ASP A 1024 -0.88 49.44 25.40
CA ASP A 1024 -0.30 50.39 24.41
C ASP A 1024 0.34 51.73 24.86
N PHE A 1025 0.99 52.41 23.88
CA PHE A 1025 1.48 53.80 23.93
C PHE A 1025 2.63 54.07 24.95
N GLU A 1026 3.85 54.50 24.62
CA GLU A 1026 4.36 55.51 23.66
C GLU A 1026 5.92 55.38 23.53
N ARG A 1027 6.69 55.93 22.55
CA ARG A 1027 6.46 56.71 21.31
C ARG A 1027 7.75 56.76 20.44
N ARG A 1028 7.59 56.76 19.09
CA ARG A 1028 8.17 57.65 18.02
C ARG A 1028 9.68 58.05 18.06
N PHE A 1029 10.39 58.33 16.96
CA PHE A 1029 10.06 59.04 15.69
C PHE A 1029 10.79 58.37 14.48
N VAL A 1030 10.17 58.06 13.32
CA VAL A 1030 9.56 58.90 12.25
C VAL A 1030 10.54 59.40 11.17
N LYS A 1031 10.40 58.83 9.94
CA LYS A 1031 10.34 59.44 8.58
C LYS A 1031 10.67 58.40 7.48
N VAL A 1032 10.14 58.42 6.24
CA VAL A 1032 8.86 58.92 5.69
C VAL A 1032 8.67 58.36 4.25
N ASN A 1033 7.44 58.47 3.69
CA ASN A 1033 6.94 58.30 2.29
C ASN A 1033 7.90 57.79 1.15
N GLY A 1034 7.46 56.95 0.19
CA GLY A 1034 6.15 56.32 -0.05
C GLY A 1034 5.51 56.73 -1.38
N HIS A 1035 4.77 55.80 -2.00
CA HIS A 1035 3.66 56.11 -2.92
C HIS A 1035 2.64 54.96 -3.00
#